data_AF-A0A1F2Y9H4-F1
#
_entry.id   AF-A0A1F2Y9H4-F1
#
_cell.length_a   1.000
_cell.length_b   1.000
_cell.length_c   1.000
_cell.angle_alpha   90.00
_cell.angle_beta   90.00
_cell.angle_gamma   90.00
#
_symmetry.space_group_name_H-M   'P 1'
#
loop_
_entity.id
_entity.type
_entity.pdbx_description
1 polymer ?
#
loop_
_entity_poly.entity_id
_entity_poly.type
_entity_poly.pdbx_seq_one_letter_code
_entity_poly.pdbx_strand_id
1 'polypeptide(L)'
;MSIDVRNNSSEPRREWSSSLIGRNEEMRHFSAWLSQAEAPTQLWSVSGIGGIGKTTMLIEMATLARTSSAVVLWLDGKTDTLLPSSFLSNLEMVLQTEYGIHRDDATPLMAHVLQQLSGTRTVLIVDNFEYIDLVEEWLLSSFLPRIANREVLLVFGNRSGLPIKWRTNPHWQRRLKTWQLGMFAREEVRQYLRPFGASEEQVEMVLRKTDGHPLAVALAVESLQHDDGIQAFAEQIPHVISREMLREVTSSSLQAALQVLCMFQIANLAALEPFLDALPAPTLYQELSKLSFVRTTSAGIAVHDVIGRMLREDLRQRDPNAFYALRYRVMKTLAEQFVSAHQQGQIRITAHILNLYREHLPTEHEYAKFSLAPQARPYQPFHADDLPALHRMISLSVVQANWQSELVSPERYHDLLDEIALACPEGIFIVRDQTGQPLAFTAGLWLHEKTVPLINNYAPLLLQDALREEEHAIRRLPHEWMDSMCVLLALVDIEHRTYNPFELAALLFQAWFSHITVGARGIVVSGDAVLNSLLNQYGFRQRQHLRSSNASMSALTVWEIDFRNAKFSAWIEDILVQMDPAKRRSGETSLISAQAVPATTAITQTGSLKATAQVVAATVACPATDMENTLKHFYDIQFLETTCWVKQRGISGIDLRRQIESMLTEHPARHPLSKIEQEILFEMYLRKEETRSSLAERLNMSRATFYRHAQRALLHLHQVLVNLAE
;
A
#
# COMPACT_ATOMS: atom_id res chain seq x y z
N MET A 1 -71.19 25.64 25.62
CA MET A 1 -70.93 24.31 26.20
C MET A 1 -70.18 23.52 25.13
N SER A 2 -68.87 23.73 24.91
CA SER A 2 -67.70 23.48 25.78
C SER A 2 -67.44 22.00 25.99
N ILE A 3 -66.45 21.44 25.28
CA ILE A 3 -65.30 20.66 25.80
C ILE A 3 -64.19 20.82 24.72
N ASP A 4 -63.32 21.83 24.82
CA ASP A 4 -61.96 21.76 25.37
C ASP A 4 -61.08 20.63 24.79
N VAL A 5 -60.26 20.98 23.78
CA VAL A 5 -59.07 20.22 23.38
C VAL A 5 -57.85 21.09 23.69
N ARG A 6 -57.32 20.93 24.90
CA ARG A 6 -56.00 21.44 25.29
C ARG A 6 -54.97 20.33 25.13
N ASN A 7 -54.03 20.55 24.20
CA ASN A 7 -52.58 20.56 24.41
C ASN A 7 -51.96 19.47 25.33
N ASN A 8 -51.21 18.51 24.75
CA ASN A 8 -49.81 18.24 25.14
C ASN A 8 -49.18 17.10 24.31
N SER A 9 -48.34 17.46 23.34
CA SER A 9 -47.04 16.80 23.10
C SER A 9 -46.27 17.62 22.07
N SER A 10 -45.82 18.80 22.53
CA SER A 10 -44.68 19.49 21.95
C SER A 10 -43.43 18.63 22.10
N GLU A 11 -43.21 17.69 21.18
CA GLU A 11 -41.86 17.20 20.94
C GLU A 11 -41.12 18.30 20.17
N PRO A 12 -40.00 18.82 20.69
CA PRO A 12 -39.17 19.70 19.91
C PRO A 12 -38.67 18.89 18.72
N ARG A 13 -39.04 19.28 17.49
CA ARG A 13 -38.26 18.94 16.30
C ARG A 13 -36.82 19.32 16.65
N ARG A 14 -35.99 18.32 16.94
CA ARG A 14 -34.58 18.54 17.31
C ARG A 14 -33.96 19.33 16.18
N GLU A 15 -33.73 20.62 16.41
CA GLU A 15 -32.93 21.46 15.52
C GLU A 15 -31.53 20.83 15.49
N TRP A 16 -31.20 20.22 14.35
CA TRP A 16 -29.86 19.73 14.09
C TRP A 16 -28.96 20.97 14.05
N SER A 17 -28.34 21.32 15.18
CA SER A 17 -27.22 22.26 15.19
C SER A 17 -26.06 21.56 14.50
N SER A 18 -26.01 21.68 13.17
CA SER A 18 -25.00 21.10 12.31
C SER A 18 -23.69 21.85 12.49
N SER A 19 -22.95 21.57 13.56
CA SER A 19 -21.55 21.97 13.59
C SER A 19 -20.83 21.22 12.47
N LEU A 20 -20.42 21.92 11.41
CA LEU A 20 -19.60 21.36 10.36
C LEU A 20 -18.31 20.78 10.98
N ILE A 21 -18.14 19.47 10.90
CA ILE A 21 -17.01 18.78 11.54
C ILE A 21 -15.78 18.77 10.62
N GLY A 22 -14.61 19.03 11.19
CA GLY A 22 -13.33 18.88 10.51
C GLY A 22 -12.96 19.96 9.48
N ARG A 23 -13.82 20.97 9.29
CA ARG A 23 -13.59 22.08 8.32
C ARG A 23 -13.27 23.42 9.00
N ASN A 24 -12.61 23.34 10.15
CA ASN A 24 -12.38 24.48 11.02
C ASN A 24 -11.46 25.54 10.39
N GLU A 25 -10.47 25.12 9.61
CA GLU A 25 -9.52 26.03 8.98
C GLU A 25 -10.18 26.84 7.86
N GLU A 26 -10.91 26.15 7.00
CA GLU A 26 -11.61 26.74 5.87
C GLU A 26 -12.68 27.71 6.36
N MET A 27 -13.47 27.33 7.37
CA MET A 27 -14.47 28.20 7.97
C MET A 27 -13.86 29.40 8.72
N ARG A 28 -12.69 29.24 9.36
CA ARG A 28 -11.97 30.34 10.00
C ARG A 28 -11.53 31.39 8.97
N HIS A 29 -10.98 30.95 7.84
CA HIS A 29 -10.63 31.87 6.76
C HIS A 29 -11.86 32.56 6.18
N PHE A 30 -13.00 31.88 6.15
CA PHE A 30 -14.23 32.40 5.54
C PHE A 30 -14.82 33.48 6.43
N SER A 31 -14.90 33.19 7.74
CA SER A 31 -15.28 34.15 8.78
C SER A 31 -14.34 35.36 8.80
N ALA A 32 -13.02 35.15 8.64
CA ALA A 32 -12.06 36.25 8.55
C ALA A 32 -12.29 37.14 7.33
N TRP A 33 -12.59 36.58 6.16
CA TRP A 33 -12.95 37.36 4.96
C TRP A 33 -14.25 38.15 5.17
N LEU A 34 -15.28 37.51 5.75
CA LEU A 34 -16.55 38.16 6.06
C LEU A 34 -16.42 39.33 7.05
N SER A 35 -15.45 39.27 7.96
CA SER A 35 -15.26 40.29 9.01
C SER A 35 -14.31 41.43 8.61
N GLN A 36 -13.61 41.33 7.49
CA GLN A 36 -12.62 42.32 7.06
C GLN A 36 -13.31 43.62 6.62
N ALA A 37 -12.89 44.81 7.08
CA ALA A 37 -13.60 46.06 6.76
C ALA A 37 -13.68 46.35 5.25
N GLU A 38 -12.56 46.18 4.53
CA GLU A 38 -12.48 46.30 3.06
C GLU A 38 -11.95 44.97 2.50
N ALA A 39 -12.87 44.06 2.15
CA ALA A 39 -12.51 42.73 1.70
C ALA A 39 -12.25 42.74 0.18
N PRO A 40 -11.04 42.38 -0.30
CA PRO A 40 -10.79 42.32 -1.73
C PRO A 40 -11.55 41.16 -2.37
N THR A 41 -11.80 41.26 -3.67
CA THR A 41 -12.34 40.14 -4.45
C THR A 41 -11.42 38.93 -4.35
N GLN A 42 -11.95 37.78 -3.94
CA GLN A 42 -11.21 36.52 -3.84
C GLN A 42 -11.92 35.40 -4.59
N LEU A 43 -11.13 34.43 -5.06
CA LEU A 43 -11.60 33.20 -5.67
C LEU A 43 -11.23 32.03 -4.78
N TRP A 44 -12.18 31.18 -4.46
CA TRP A 44 -11.97 30.02 -3.60
C TRP A 44 -12.37 28.78 -4.38
N SER A 45 -11.46 27.82 -4.50
CA SER A 45 -11.75 26.51 -5.08
C SER A 45 -11.89 25.51 -3.95
N VAL A 46 -13.07 24.90 -3.81
CA VAL A 46 -13.33 23.81 -2.87
C VAL A 46 -13.44 22.52 -3.67
N SER A 47 -12.43 21.67 -3.55
CA SER A 47 -12.25 20.47 -4.37
C SER A 47 -12.24 19.19 -3.55
N GLY A 48 -12.62 18.06 -4.15
CA GLY A 48 -12.50 16.74 -3.55
C GLY A 48 -13.44 15.71 -4.16
N ILE A 49 -13.24 14.44 -3.80
CA ILE A 49 -13.99 13.31 -4.36
C ILE A 49 -15.51 13.41 -4.14
N GLY A 50 -16.29 12.60 -4.86
CA GLY A 50 -17.74 12.48 -4.66
C GLY A 50 -18.09 12.17 -3.19
N GLY A 51 -19.13 12.81 -2.65
CA GLY A 51 -19.58 12.56 -1.28
C GLY A 51 -18.64 12.99 -0.13
N ILE A 52 -17.60 13.80 -0.40
CA ILE A 52 -16.66 14.32 0.62
C ILE A 52 -17.21 15.50 1.46
N GLY A 53 -18.43 15.96 1.17
CA GLY A 53 -19.08 17.08 1.90
C GLY A 53 -18.85 18.47 1.31
N LYS A 54 -18.49 18.59 0.02
CA LYS A 54 -18.34 19.90 -0.66
C LYS A 54 -19.60 20.75 -0.58
N THR A 55 -20.73 20.23 -1.05
CA THR A 55 -22.01 20.94 -1.02
C THR A 55 -22.43 21.30 0.41
N THR A 56 -22.18 20.41 1.39
CA THR A 56 -22.41 20.70 2.82
C THR A 56 -21.58 21.90 3.29
N MET A 57 -20.30 21.97 2.93
CA MET A 57 -19.44 23.12 3.26
C MET A 57 -19.90 24.41 2.57
N LEU A 58 -20.31 24.33 1.31
CA LEU A 58 -20.85 25.48 0.59
C LEU A 58 -22.16 25.99 1.21
N ILE A 59 -23.05 25.08 1.62
CA ILE A 59 -24.29 25.41 2.34
C ILE A 59 -23.95 26.12 3.66
N GLU A 60 -22.98 25.62 4.42
CA GLU A 60 -22.58 26.25 5.68
C GLU A 60 -21.98 27.64 5.46
N MET A 61 -21.17 27.83 4.42
CA MET A 61 -20.68 29.14 4.01
C MET A 61 -21.82 30.10 3.64
N ALA A 62 -22.83 29.63 2.89
CA ALA A 62 -24.01 30.41 2.55
C ALA A 62 -24.79 30.83 3.80
N THR A 63 -25.00 29.92 4.75
CA THR A 63 -25.68 30.19 6.03
C THR A 63 -24.92 31.23 6.85
N LEU A 64 -23.60 31.08 6.99
CA LEU A 64 -22.77 32.03 7.74
C LEU A 64 -22.68 33.41 7.07
N ALA A 65 -22.66 33.46 5.73
CA ALA A 65 -22.70 34.71 4.98
C ALA A 65 -24.03 35.45 5.18
N ARG A 66 -25.17 34.75 5.09
CA ARG A 66 -26.50 35.33 5.31
C ARG A 66 -26.66 35.89 6.73
N THR A 67 -26.22 35.14 7.74
CA THR A 67 -26.25 35.59 9.14
C THR A 67 -25.32 36.80 9.39
N SER A 68 -24.30 36.98 8.55
CA SER A 68 -23.40 38.14 8.56
C SER A 68 -23.85 39.29 7.63
N SER A 69 -25.12 39.28 7.17
CA SER A 69 -25.72 40.28 6.27
C SER A 69 -25.03 40.44 4.91
N ALA A 70 -24.29 39.42 4.45
CA ALA A 70 -23.79 39.37 3.08
C ALA A 70 -24.85 38.84 2.11
N VAL A 71 -24.86 39.36 0.88
CA VAL A 71 -25.68 38.83 -0.22
C VAL A 71 -25.08 37.49 -0.64
N VAL A 72 -25.91 36.47 -0.80
CA VAL A 72 -25.51 35.13 -1.24
C VAL A 72 -26.20 34.82 -2.55
N LEU A 73 -25.40 34.58 -3.57
CA LEU A 73 -25.87 34.17 -4.89
C LEU A 73 -25.39 32.74 -5.12
N TRP A 74 -26.31 31.80 -5.32
CA TRP A 74 -25.98 30.39 -5.54
C TRP A 74 -26.35 29.99 -6.96
N LEU A 75 -25.42 29.35 -7.67
CA LEU A 75 -25.62 28.79 -9.00
C LEU A 75 -25.19 27.32 -9.01
N ASP A 76 -25.94 26.48 -9.71
CA ASP A 76 -25.50 25.13 -10.07
C ASP A 76 -24.84 25.16 -11.46
N GLY A 77 -23.56 24.81 -11.52
CA GLY A 77 -22.76 24.79 -12.75
C GLY A 77 -23.33 23.86 -13.83
N LYS A 78 -24.11 22.84 -13.43
CA LYS A 78 -24.70 21.86 -14.33
C LYS A 78 -25.96 22.38 -15.03
N THR A 79 -26.79 23.18 -14.35
CA THR A 79 -28.08 23.64 -14.88
C THR A 79 -28.11 25.12 -15.21
N ASP A 80 -27.41 25.95 -14.44
CA ASP A 80 -27.62 27.40 -14.42
C ASP A 80 -26.60 28.17 -15.25
N THR A 81 -25.50 27.52 -15.64
CA THR A 81 -24.35 28.18 -16.28
C THR A 81 -24.00 27.59 -17.64
N LEU A 82 -25.02 27.15 -18.40
CA LEU A 82 -24.82 26.60 -19.75
C LEU A 82 -24.31 27.65 -20.77
N LEU A 83 -24.66 28.92 -20.57
CA LEU A 83 -24.28 30.07 -21.39
C LEU A 83 -24.03 31.31 -20.53
N PRO A 84 -23.24 32.30 -21.00
CA PRO A 84 -23.03 33.57 -20.29
C PRO A 84 -24.32 34.33 -19.95
N SER A 85 -25.31 34.30 -20.84
CA SER A 85 -26.62 34.91 -20.61
C SER A 85 -27.39 34.20 -19.51
N SER A 86 -27.38 32.85 -19.52
CA SER A 86 -28.04 32.04 -18.48
C SER A 86 -27.43 32.29 -17.11
N PHE A 87 -26.10 32.39 -17.03
CA PHE A 87 -25.41 32.75 -15.79
C PHE A 87 -25.95 34.06 -15.21
N LEU A 88 -26.02 35.12 -16.03
CA LEU A 88 -26.51 36.42 -15.56
C LEU A 88 -28.01 36.43 -15.24
N SER A 89 -28.83 35.74 -16.04
CA SER A 89 -30.28 35.66 -15.80
C SER A 89 -30.60 34.91 -14.52
N ASN A 90 -29.83 33.88 -14.17
CA ASN A 90 -30.00 33.16 -12.92
C ASN A 90 -29.54 34.00 -11.71
N LEU A 91 -28.50 34.83 -11.85
CA LEU A 91 -28.15 35.81 -10.82
C LEU A 91 -29.27 36.84 -10.60
N GLU A 92 -29.84 37.38 -11.67
CA GLU A 92 -31.00 38.27 -11.60
C GLU A 92 -32.20 37.59 -10.93
N MET A 93 -32.49 36.33 -11.30
CA MET A 93 -33.57 35.56 -10.70
C MET A 93 -33.37 35.41 -9.20
N VAL A 94 -32.17 35.05 -8.73
CA VAL A 94 -31.87 34.93 -7.29
C VAL A 94 -31.99 36.28 -6.57
N LEU A 95 -31.47 37.36 -7.17
CA LEU A 95 -31.60 38.73 -6.64
C LEU A 95 -33.08 39.12 -6.49
N GLN A 96 -33.92 38.75 -7.46
CA GLN A 96 -35.35 39.01 -7.43
C GLN A 96 -36.08 38.17 -6.38
N THR A 97 -35.86 36.85 -6.34
CA THR A 97 -36.63 35.94 -5.49
C THR A 97 -36.24 36.00 -4.03
N GLU A 98 -34.94 36.10 -3.73
CA GLU A 98 -34.42 36.05 -2.35
C GLU A 98 -34.30 37.45 -1.72
N TYR A 99 -34.04 38.47 -2.53
CA TYR A 99 -33.75 39.83 -2.04
C TYR A 99 -34.77 40.89 -2.50
N GLY A 100 -35.74 40.54 -3.35
CA GLY A 100 -36.73 41.48 -3.87
C GLY A 100 -36.14 42.57 -4.77
N ILE A 101 -34.95 42.34 -5.32
CA ILE A 101 -34.25 43.30 -6.16
C ILE A 101 -34.67 43.08 -7.60
N HIS A 102 -35.43 44.02 -8.15
CA HIS A 102 -35.90 43.97 -9.53
C HIS A 102 -35.03 44.83 -10.45
N ARG A 103 -34.78 44.32 -11.66
CA ARG A 103 -34.16 45.08 -12.74
C ARG A 103 -35.19 45.99 -13.42
N ASP A 104 -34.80 47.22 -13.69
CA ASP A 104 -35.55 48.10 -14.59
C ASP A 104 -35.35 47.63 -16.05
N ASP A 105 -36.43 47.57 -16.83
CA ASP A 105 -36.45 47.05 -18.20
C ASP A 105 -35.40 47.72 -19.10
N ALA A 106 -35.12 49.01 -18.86
CA ALA A 106 -34.14 49.79 -19.62
C ALA A 106 -32.66 49.46 -19.28
N THR A 107 -32.39 48.82 -18.15
CA THR A 107 -31.02 48.55 -17.68
C THR A 107 -30.51 47.23 -18.24
N PRO A 108 -29.36 47.17 -18.96
CA PRO A 108 -28.81 45.92 -19.44
C PRO A 108 -28.51 44.94 -18.29
N LEU A 109 -28.81 43.65 -18.49
CA LEU A 109 -28.70 42.61 -17.46
C LEU A 109 -27.33 42.57 -16.76
N MET A 110 -26.23 42.61 -17.53
CA MET A 110 -24.87 42.65 -16.98
C MET A 110 -24.64 43.90 -16.11
N ALA A 111 -25.14 45.07 -16.54
CA ALA A 111 -24.97 46.30 -15.78
C ALA A 111 -25.74 46.24 -14.45
N HIS A 112 -26.96 45.68 -14.47
CA HIS A 112 -27.77 45.47 -13.28
C HIS A 112 -27.07 44.57 -12.27
N VAL A 113 -26.63 43.37 -12.68
CA VAL A 113 -25.89 42.45 -11.81
C VAL A 113 -24.64 43.12 -11.24
N LEU A 114 -23.85 43.79 -12.09
CA LEU A 114 -22.64 44.48 -11.65
C LEU A 114 -22.93 45.61 -10.66
N GLN A 115 -24.05 46.32 -10.80
CA GLN A 115 -24.47 47.36 -9.86
C GLN A 115 -24.78 46.77 -8.50
N GLN A 116 -25.49 45.64 -8.42
CA GLN A 116 -25.81 44.99 -7.14
C GLN A 116 -24.56 44.47 -6.42
N LEU A 117 -23.58 43.98 -7.19
CA LEU A 117 -22.26 43.60 -6.67
C LEU A 117 -21.40 44.81 -6.23
N SER A 118 -21.81 46.04 -6.55
CA SER A 118 -21.11 47.28 -6.23
C SER A 118 -21.82 48.03 -5.10
N GLY A 119 -21.65 47.58 -3.86
CA GLY A 119 -22.25 48.25 -2.70
C GLY A 119 -22.65 47.32 -1.56
N THR A 120 -22.62 46.00 -1.81
CA THR A 120 -22.89 44.99 -0.79
C THR A 120 -21.82 43.91 -0.83
N ARG A 121 -21.44 43.44 0.37
CA ARG A 121 -20.58 42.26 0.49
C ARG A 121 -21.32 41.06 -0.07
N THR A 122 -20.73 40.41 -1.06
CA THR A 122 -21.39 39.32 -1.79
C THR A 122 -20.56 38.05 -1.77
N VAL A 123 -21.20 36.92 -1.50
CA VAL A 123 -20.64 35.57 -1.69
C VAL A 123 -21.38 34.92 -2.86
N LEU A 124 -20.67 34.67 -3.95
CA LEU A 124 -21.16 33.99 -5.13
C LEU A 124 -20.66 32.54 -5.12
N ILE A 125 -21.56 31.59 -4.96
CA ILE A 125 -21.26 30.17 -4.92
C ILE A 125 -21.66 29.55 -6.26
N VAL A 126 -20.73 28.81 -6.87
CA VAL A 126 -20.99 27.97 -8.04
C VAL A 126 -20.67 26.54 -7.64
N ASP A 127 -21.69 25.73 -7.37
CA ASP A 127 -21.51 24.28 -7.16
C ASP A 127 -21.37 23.59 -8.53
N ASN A 128 -20.85 22.36 -8.56
CA ASN A 128 -20.67 21.58 -9.80
C ASN A 128 -19.94 22.34 -10.92
N PHE A 129 -18.89 23.08 -10.55
CA PHE A 129 -18.13 23.94 -11.45
C PHE A 129 -17.49 23.19 -12.63
N GLU A 130 -17.28 21.87 -12.51
CA GLU A 130 -16.79 21.03 -13.61
C GLU A 130 -17.63 21.10 -14.91
N TYR A 131 -18.86 21.62 -14.87
CA TYR A 131 -19.73 21.73 -16.05
C TYR A 131 -19.71 23.12 -16.73
N ILE A 132 -18.87 24.06 -16.29
CA ILE A 132 -18.92 25.44 -16.78
C ILE A 132 -18.00 25.75 -17.97
N ASP A 133 -17.41 24.73 -18.62
CA ASP A 133 -16.38 24.88 -19.66
C ASP A 133 -16.72 25.92 -20.74
N LEU A 134 -18.00 26.01 -21.15
CA LEU A 134 -18.49 26.94 -22.17
C LEU A 134 -18.52 28.41 -21.70
N VAL A 135 -18.63 28.66 -20.39
CA VAL A 135 -18.74 29.99 -19.79
C VAL A 135 -17.41 30.45 -19.18
N GLU A 136 -16.49 29.52 -18.96
CA GLU A 136 -15.23 29.72 -18.26
C GLU A 136 -14.37 30.84 -18.87
N GLU A 137 -14.25 30.89 -20.19
CA GLU A 137 -13.45 31.92 -20.89
C GLU A 137 -14.09 33.31 -20.76
N TRP A 138 -15.40 33.40 -20.87
CA TRP A 138 -16.13 34.65 -20.66
C TRP A 138 -16.03 35.11 -19.19
N LEU A 139 -16.08 34.18 -18.25
CA LEU A 139 -15.97 34.47 -16.82
C LEU A 139 -14.61 35.11 -16.52
N LEU A 140 -13.52 34.52 -17.03
CA LEU A 140 -12.15 35.02 -16.87
C LEU A 140 -11.89 36.34 -17.60
N SER A 141 -12.33 36.48 -18.85
CA SER A 141 -11.99 37.61 -19.71
C SER A 141 -12.91 38.83 -19.53
N SER A 142 -14.17 38.63 -19.14
CA SER A 142 -15.19 39.68 -19.18
C SER A 142 -15.86 39.97 -17.84
N PHE A 143 -16.26 38.94 -17.09
CA PHE A 143 -17.00 39.14 -15.84
C PHE A 143 -16.07 39.45 -14.65
N LEU A 144 -15.09 38.59 -14.40
CA LEU A 144 -14.16 38.70 -13.27
C LEU A 144 -13.40 40.04 -13.25
N PRO A 145 -12.84 40.55 -14.36
CA PRO A 145 -12.14 41.84 -14.35
C PRO A 145 -13.03 43.02 -13.91
N ARG A 146 -14.35 42.95 -14.18
CA ARG A 146 -15.30 44.01 -13.82
C ARG A 146 -15.69 44.01 -12.35
N ILE A 147 -15.50 42.89 -11.65
CA ILE A 147 -15.77 42.76 -10.22
C ILE A 147 -14.50 42.84 -9.36
N ALA A 148 -13.31 42.91 -9.96
CA ALA A 148 -12.02 42.79 -9.27
C ALA A 148 -11.76 43.81 -8.14
N ASN A 149 -12.42 44.96 -8.17
CA ASN A 149 -12.27 46.00 -7.14
C ASN A 149 -13.49 46.08 -6.21
N ARG A 150 -14.21 44.96 -6.05
CA ARG A 150 -15.45 44.88 -5.27
C ARG A 150 -15.33 43.84 -4.16
N GLU A 151 -16.25 43.88 -3.21
CA GLU A 151 -16.29 42.96 -2.07
C GLU A 151 -17.01 41.65 -2.40
N VAL A 152 -16.48 40.92 -3.40
CA VAL A 152 -17.08 39.68 -3.88
C VAL A 152 -16.16 38.49 -3.62
N LEU A 153 -16.68 37.48 -2.93
CA LEU A 153 -16.04 36.18 -2.79
C LEU A 153 -16.71 35.19 -3.73
N LEU A 154 -15.96 34.62 -4.68
CA LEU A 154 -16.45 33.55 -5.54
C LEU A 154 -15.96 32.22 -5.00
N VAL A 155 -16.88 31.30 -4.72
CA VAL A 155 -16.56 29.95 -4.22
C VAL A 155 -17.00 28.91 -5.24
N PHE A 156 -16.06 28.09 -5.70
CA PHE A 156 -16.26 27.07 -6.72
C PHE A 156 -16.22 25.68 -6.09
N GLY A 157 -17.37 25.01 -6.01
CA GLY A 157 -17.46 23.58 -5.70
C GLY A 157 -17.10 22.75 -6.91
N ASN A 158 -16.07 21.91 -6.82
CA ASN A 158 -15.64 21.08 -7.94
C ASN A 158 -15.07 19.74 -7.47
N ARG A 159 -14.91 18.76 -8.37
CA ARG A 159 -14.32 17.47 -7.99
C ARG A 159 -12.78 17.41 -8.08
N SER A 160 -12.20 17.96 -9.15
CA SER A 160 -10.78 17.75 -9.50
C SER A 160 -9.88 19.00 -9.38
N GLY A 161 -10.38 20.07 -8.76
CA GLY A 161 -9.73 21.39 -8.66
C GLY A 161 -10.01 22.27 -9.89
N LEU A 162 -9.64 23.56 -9.79
CA LEU A 162 -9.72 24.47 -10.94
C LEU A 162 -8.69 24.12 -12.02
N PRO A 163 -9.05 24.27 -13.32
CA PRO A 163 -8.15 24.10 -14.45
C PRO A 163 -6.92 25.01 -14.38
N ILE A 164 -5.83 24.57 -15.03
CA ILE A 164 -4.53 25.25 -14.93
C ILE A 164 -4.55 26.72 -15.35
N LYS A 165 -5.41 27.09 -16.31
CA LYS A 165 -5.56 28.47 -16.79
C LYS A 165 -6.01 29.46 -15.70
N TRP A 166 -6.73 29.01 -14.68
CA TRP A 166 -7.05 29.83 -13.50
C TRP A 166 -5.84 30.05 -12.61
N ARG A 167 -5.03 29.00 -12.42
CA ARG A 167 -3.85 29.00 -11.55
C ARG A 167 -2.68 29.77 -12.16
N THR A 168 -2.61 29.85 -13.48
CA THR A 168 -1.57 30.60 -14.22
C THR A 168 -2.01 32.00 -14.62
N ASN A 169 -3.27 32.40 -14.34
CA ASN A 169 -3.74 33.74 -14.62
C ASN A 169 -3.01 34.77 -13.71
N PRO A 170 -2.24 35.72 -14.27
CA PRO A 170 -1.40 36.62 -13.47
C PRO A 170 -2.18 37.49 -12.47
N HIS A 171 -3.43 37.82 -12.79
CA HIS A 171 -4.27 38.67 -11.96
C HIS A 171 -4.96 37.86 -10.85
N TRP A 172 -5.45 36.67 -11.18
CA TRP A 172 -6.28 35.86 -10.27
C TRP A 172 -5.51 34.88 -9.40
N GLN A 173 -4.32 34.43 -9.82
CA GLN A 173 -3.51 33.48 -9.05
C GLN A 173 -3.26 33.96 -7.61
N ARG A 174 -2.94 35.26 -7.42
CA ARG A 174 -2.68 35.84 -6.09
C ARG A 174 -3.92 35.98 -5.22
N ARG A 175 -5.12 35.88 -5.81
CA ARG A 175 -6.42 36.01 -5.16
C ARG A 175 -7.15 34.67 -5.06
N LEU A 176 -6.55 33.60 -5.58
CA LEU A 176 -7.08 32.25 -5.58
C LEU A 176 -6.61 31.50 -4.33
N LYS A 177 -7.56 31.04 -3.51
CA LYS A 177 -7.33 30.05 -2.46
C LYS A 177 -7.89 28.69 -2.90
N THR A 178 -7.16 27.62 -2.61
CA THR A 178 -7.60 26.26 -2.95
C THR A 178 -7.68 25.43 -1.68
N TRP A 179 -8.83 24.82 -1.47
CA TRP A 179 -9.17 23.95 -0.36
C TRP A 179 -9.44 22.56 -0.94
N GLN A 180 -8.56 21.60 -0.66
CA GLN A 180 -8.78 20.21 -1.02
C GLN A 180 -9.34 19.46 0.19
N LEU A 181 -10.62 19.08 0.11
CA LEU A 181 -11.29 18.39 1.21
C LEU A 181 -10.80 16.96 1.30
N GLY A 182 -10.27 16.61 2.48
CA GLY A 182 -9.90 15.24 2.84
C GLY A 182 -11.06 14.45 3.44
N MET A 183 -10.84 13.14 3.62
CA MET A 183 -11.72 12.30 4.45
C MET A 183 -11.76 12.83 5.88
N PHE A 184 -12.78 12.45 6.65
CA PHE A 184 -12.75 12.70 8.08
C PHE A 184 -11.62 11.93 8.75
N ALA A 185 -10.87 12.63 9.58
CA ALA A 185 -10.00 12.00 10.55
C ALA A 185 -10.84 11.16 11.52
N ARG A 186 -10.24 10.15 12.16
CA ARG A 186 -11.01 9.29 13.08
C ARG A 186 -11.65 10.08 14.21
N GLU A 187 -10.95 11.08 14.74
CA GLU A 187 -11.51 11.95 15.79
C GLU A 187 -12.72 12.75 15.31
N GLU A 188 -12.71 13.18 14.05
CA GLU A 188 -13.85 13.85 13.43
C GLU A 188 -15.02 12.89 13.26
N VAL A 189 -14.78 11.62 12.91
CA VAL A 189 -15.84 10.60 12.88
C VAL A 189 -16.39 10.34 14.29
N ARG A 190 -15.55 10.25 15.31
CA ARG A 190 -16.00 10.11 16.71
C ARG A 190 -16.85 11.30 17.14
N GLN A 191 -16.40 12.51 16.81
CA GLN A 191 -17.15 13.74 17.06
C GLN A 191 -18.48 13.74 16.30
N TYR A 192 -18.51 13.23 15.07
CA TYR A 192 -19.72 13.09 14.25
C TYR A 192 -20.71 12.11 14.86
N LEU A 193 -20.23 11.00 15.43
CA LEU A 193 -21.09 9.96 16.01
C LEU A 193 -21.57 10.27 17.43
N ARG A 194 -20.86 11.13 18.19
CA ARG A 194 -21.17 11.46 19.59
C ARG A 194 -22.63 11.92 19.82
N PRO A 195 -23.23 12.81 19.02
CA PRO A 195 -24.62 13.25 19.23
C PRO A 195 -25.65 12.13 19.07
N PHE A 196 -25.29 11.04 18.38
CA PHE A 196 -26.16 9.91 18.10
C PHE A 196 -26.07 8.81 19.16
N GLY A 197 -25.23 8.98 20.19
CA GLY A 197 -25.12 8.02 21.30
C GLY A 197 -24.51 6.68 20.90
N ALA A 198 -23.73 6.63 19.82
CA ALA A 198 -23.08 5.40 19.37
C ALA A 198 -22.09 4.87 20.43
N SER A 199 -22.10 3.56 20.68
CA SER A 199 -21.11 2.91 21.55
C SER A 199 -19.73 2.86 20.88
N GLU A 200 -18.65 2.70 21.65
CA GLU A 200 -17.29 2.59 21.10
C GLU A 200 -17.14 1.44 20.09
N GLU A 201 -17.88 0.34 20.28
CA GLU A 201 -17.89 -0.76 19.31
C GLU A 201 -18.53 -0.35 17.98
N GLN A 202 -19.64 0.41 18.03
CA GLN A 202 -20.29 0.93 16.83
C GLN A 202 -19.43 1.97 16.14
N VAL A 203 -18.78 2.86 16.91
CA VAL A 203 -17.84 3.85 16.40
C VAL A 203 -16.69 3.18 15.67
N GLU A 204 -16.05 2.17 16.28
CA GLU A 204 -14.95 1.46 15.63
C GLU A 204 -15.43 0.70 14.40
N MET A 205 -16.63 0.13 14.43
CA MET A 205 -17.26 -0.49 13.25
C MET A 205 -17.48 0.51 12.10
N VAL A 206 -17.97 1.72 12.39
CA VAL A 206 -18.21 2.76 11.38
C VAL A 206 -16.89 3.27 10.83
N LEU A 207 -15.92 3.57 11.69
CA LEU A 207 -14.54 3.85 11.28
C LEU A 207 -14.04 2.75 10.36
N ARG A 208 -14.35 1.49 10.71
CA ARG A 208 -13.90 0.33 9.98
C ARG A 208 -14.46 0.30 8.55
N LYS A 209 -15.77 0.47 8.43
CA LYS A 209 -16.46 0.28 7.15
C LYS A 209 -16.32 1.48 6.23
N THR A 210 -16.20 2.69 6.79
CA THR A 210 -16.25 3.94 6.04
C THR A 210 -14.89 4.54 5.71
N ASP A 211 -13.83 4.20 6.47
CA ASP A 211 -12.52 4.88 6.42
C ASP A 211 -12.64 6.41 6.46
N GLY A 212 -13.61 6.93 7.23
CA GLY A 212 -13.83 8.37 7.35
C GLY A 212 -14.43 9.05 6.12
N HIS A 213 -14.90 8.29 5.11
CA HIS A 213 -15.60 8.88 3.98
C HIS A 213 -16.91 9.56 4.44
N PRO A 214 -17.07 10.89 4.32
CA PRO A 214 -18.17 11.63 4.94
C PRO A 214 -19.57 11.12 4.56
N LEU A 215 -19.82 10.87 3.27
CA LEU A 215 -21.09 10.26 2.84
C LEU A 215 -21.35 8.88 3.47
N ALA A 216 -20.32 8.03 3.56
CA ALA A 216 -20.47 6.71 4.16
C ALA A 216 -20.70 6.80 5.68
N VAL A 217 -20.08 7.75 6.36
CA VAL A 217 -20.31 8.04 7.79
C VAL A 217 -21.75 8.56 8.01
N ALA A 218 -22.24 9.45 7.15
CA ALA A 218 -23.61 9.94 7.22
C ALA A 218 -24.64 8.82 7.04
N LEU A 219 -24.43 7.93 6.05
CA LEU A 219 -25.27 6.74 5.85
C LEU A 219 -25.21 5.77 7.05
N ALA A 220 -24.06 5.71 7.74
CA ALA A 220 -23.90 4.89 8.95
C ALA A 220 -24.83 5.36 10.06
N VAL A 221 -24.84 6.68 10.28
CA VAL A 221 -25.69 7.32 11.26
C VAL A 221 -27.16 7.12 10.92
N GLU A 222 -27.53 7.31 9.66
CA GLU A 222 -28.91 7.09 9.22
C GLU A 222 -29.37 5.67 9.55
N SER A 223 -28.56 4.65 9.25
CA SER A 223 -28.93 3.26 9.57
C SER A 223 -28.95 2.97 11.08
N LEU A 224 -28.02 3.55 11.85
CA LEU A 224 -28.04 3.46 13.32
C LEU A 224 -29.32 4.04 13.93
N GLN A 225 -29.92 5.06 13.29
CA GLN A 225 -31.16 5.67 13.74
C GLN A 225 -32.42 4.87 13.37
N HIS A 226 -32.39 4.10 12.27
CA HIS A 226 -33.54 3.33 11.80
C HIS A 226 -33.64 1.92 12.41
N ASP A 227 -32.72 1.55 13.31
CA ASP A 227 -32.66 0.24 13.99
C ASP A 227 -32.58 -0.97 13.01
N ASP A 228 -32.24 -0.72 11.74
CA ASP A 228 -32.04 -1.73 10.69
C ASP A 228 -30.85 -2.67 10.96
N GLY A 229 -30.05 -2.35 11.98
CA GLY A 229 -28.85 -3.06 12.37
C GLY A 229 -27.63 -2.68 11.53
N ILE A 230 -26.49 -2.52 12.20
CA ILE A 230 -25.22 -2.05 11.60
C ILE A 230 -24.68 -2.98 10.49
N GLN A 231 -25.09 -4.25 10.52
CA GLN A 231 -24.67 -5.22 9.53
C GLN A 231 -25.33 -4.97 8.16
N ALA A 232 -26.63 -4.66 8.13
CA ALA A 232 -27.34 -4.32 6.89
C ALA A 232 -26.74 -3.07 6.24
N PHE A 233 -26.35 -2.08 7.06
CA PHE A 233 -25.59 -0.92 6.62
C PHE A 233 -24.24 -1.29 5.99
N ALA A 234 -23.44 -2.12 6.66
CA ALA A 234 -22.11 -2.47 6.21
C ALA A 234 -22.08 -3.12 4.81
N GLU A 235 -23.18 -3.74 4.40
CA GLU A 235 -23.36 -4.36 3.08
C GLU A 235 -23.79 -3.34 2.01
N GLN A 236 -24.51 -2.27 2.37
CA GLN A 236 -25.02 -1.28 1.41
C GLN A 236 -24.03 -0.16 1.07
N ILE A 237 -23.10 0.20 1.96
CA ILE A 237 -22.13 1.29 1.73
C ILE A 237 -21.36 1.13 0.42
N PRO A 238 -20.72 -0.04 0.14
CA PRO A 238 -19.91 -0.19 -1.06
C PRO A 238 -20.73 0.10 -2.31
N HIS A 239 -21.99 -0.34 -2.34
CA HIS A 239 -22.91 -0.12 -3.44
C HIS A 239 -23.26 1.36 -3.64
N VAL A 240 -23.60 2.08 -2.57
CA VAL A 240 -23.98 3.50 -2.67
C VAL A 240 -22.80 4.36 -3.12
N ILE A 241 -21.61 4.14 -2.56
CA ILE A 241 -20.41 4.87 -2.95
C ILE A 241 -19.97 4.50 -4.37
N SER A 242 -20.01 3.21 -4.73
CA SER A 242 -19.75 2.74 -6.10
C SER A 242 -20.66 3.46 -7.10
N ARG A 243 -21.98 3.52 -6.82
CA ARG A 243 -22.94 4.22 -7.68
C ARG A 243 -22.64 5.71 -7.83
N GLU A 244 -22.19 6.38 -6.77
CA GLU A 244 -21.81 7.79 -6.83
C GLU A 244 -20.56 8.02 -7.69
N MET A 245 -19.54 7.16 -7.57
CA MET A 245 -18.30 7.26 -8.35
C MET A 245 -18.51 6.88 -9.82
N LEU A 246 -19.35 5.89 -10.09
CA LEU A 246 -19.68 5.45 -11.45
C LEU A 246 -20.46 6.50 -12.25
N ARG A 247 -20.95 7.59 -11.65
CA ARG A 247 -21.53 8.73 -12.39
C ARG A 247 -20.54 9.42 -13.34
N GLU A 248 -19.25 9.36 -13.03
CA GLU A 248 -18.18 9.89 -13.87
C GLU A 248 -17.74 8.89 -14.96
N VAL A 249 -18.15 7.63 -14.85
CA VAL A 249 -17.77 6.55 -15.76
C VAL A 249 -18.78 6.45 -16.90
N THR A 250 -18.43 7.03 -18.04
CA THR A 250 -19.35 7.26 -19.17
C THR A 250 -19.50 6.08 -20.13
N SER A 251 -18.72 5.00 -19.97
CA SER A 251 -18.75 3.83 -20.85
C SER A 251 -18.45 2.52 -20.12
N SER A 252 -18.95 1.40 -20.66
CA SER A 252 -18.69 0.06 -20.14
C SER A 252 -17.20 -0.32 -20.23
N SER A 253 -16.49 0.10 -21.28
CA SER A 253 -15.06 -0.11 -21.43
C SER A 253 -14.26 0.65 -20.35
N LEU A 254 -14.64 1.88 -20.03
CA LEU A 254 -14.02 2.66 -18.95
C LEU A 254 -14.32 2.02 -17.58
N GLN A 255 -15.52 1.48 -17.39
CA GLN A 255 -15.88 0.75 -16.17
C GLN A 255 -15.02 -0.52 -16.00
N ALA A 256 -14.83 -1.31 -17.06
CA ALA A 256 -13.95 -2.48 -17.02
C ALA A 256 -12.49 -2.07 -16.72
N ALA A 257 -12.00 -1.00 -17.35
CA ALA A 257 -10.67 -0.47 -17.09
C ALA A 257 -10.50 0.00 -15.64
N LEU A 258 -11.54 0.63 -15.08
CA LEU A 258 -11.56 1.05 -13.68
C LEU A 258 -11.53 -0.15 -12.73
N GLN A 259 -12.27 -1.22 -13.03
CA GLN A 259 -12.24 -2.45 -12.23
C GLN A 259 -10.84 -3.07 -12.20
N VAL A 260 -10.14 -3.08 -13.34
CA VAL A 260 -8.73 -3.49 -13.41
C VAL A 260 -7.88 -2.57 -12.55
N LEU A 261 -7.97 -1.24 -12.75
CA LEU A 261 -7.18 -0.25 -12.00
C LEU A 261 -7.38 -0.39 -10.48
N CYS A 262 -8.59 -0.72 -10.02
CA CYS A 262 -8.87 -0.95 -8.61
C CYS A 262 -8.10 -2.14 -8.02
N MET A 263 -7.61 -3.08 -8.84
CA MET A 263 -6.74 -4.17 -8.39
C MET A 263 -5.28 -3.73 -8.21
N PHE A 264 -4.92 -2.51 -8.62
CA PHE A 264 -3.58 -1.98 -8.49
C PHE A 264 -3.47 -0.89 -7.43
N GLN A 265 -2.36 -0.89 -6.68
CA GLN A 265 -2.02 0.23 -5.81
C GLN A 265 -1.63 1.47 -6.63
N ILE A 266 -0.82 1.26 -7.67
CA ILE A 266 -0.45 2.24 -8.70
C ILE A 266 -0.26 1.46 -10.01
N ALA A 267 -0.75 1.98 -11.13
CA ALA A 267 -0.58 1.39 -12.44
C ALA A 267 -0.17 2.42 -13.49
N ASN A 268 0.84 2.09 -14.29
CA ASN A 268 1.14 2.79 -15.53
C ASN A 268 0.39 2.13 -16.70
N LEU A 269 0.51 2.71 -17.90
CA LEU A 269 -0.14 2.16 -19.10
C LEU A 269 0.26 0.70 -19.35
N ALA A 270 1.55 0.38 -19.26
CA ALA A 270 2.07 -0.96 -19.48
C ALA A 270 1.52 -2.02 -18.49
N ALA A 271 1.20 -1.62 -17.27
CA ALA A 271 0.58 -2.49 -16.28
C ALA A 271 -0.91 -2.78 -16.56
N LEU A 272 -1.63 -1.82 -17.14
CA LEU A 272 -3.06 -1.98 -17.46
C LEU A 272 -3.31 -2.61 -18.82
N GLU A 273 -2.44 -2.35 -19.80
CA GLU A 273 -2.58 -2.80 -21.19
C GLU A 273 -2.94 -4.29 -21.36
N PRO A 274 -2.37 -5.25 -20.60
CA PRO A 274 -2.72 -6.68 -20.71
C PRO A 274 -4.18 -7.03 -20.35
N PHE A 275 -4.94 -6.09 -19.82
CA PHE A 275 -6.30 -6.29 -19.35
C PHE A 275 -7.34 -5.45 -20.11
N LEU A 276 -6.92 -4.60 -21.05
CA LEU A 276 -7.78 -3.66 -21.77
C LEU A 276 -8.05 -4.17 -23.18
N ASP A 277 -9.06 -5.02 -23.34
CA ASP A 277 -9.32 -5.73 -24.61
C ASP A 277 -10.19 -4.93 -25.62
N ALA A 278 -10.87 -3.85 -25.20
CA ALA A 278 -12.00 -3.27 -25.94
C ALA A 278 -11.74 -1.92 -26.64
N LEU A 279 -10.71 -1.17 -26.26
CA LEU A 279 -10.35 0.15 -26.80
C LEU A 279 -8.83 0.35 -26.76
N PRO A 280 -8.26 1.32 -27.50
CA PRO A 280 -6.84 1.63 -27.38
C PRO A 280 -6.52 1.95 -25.92
N ALA A 281 -5.66 1.13 -25.31
CA ALA A 281 -5.24 1.28 -23.91
C ALA A 281 -4.79 2.71 -23.55
N PRO A 282 -4.09 3.48 -24.42
CA PRO A 282 -3.72 4.87 -24.12
C PRO A 282 -4.91 5.79 -23.89
N THR A 283 -5.98 5.65 -24.68
CA THR A 283 -7.19 6.48 -24.55
C THR A 283 -7.90 6.18 -23.24
N LEU A 284 -8.08 4.89 -22.91
CA LEU A 284 -8.66 4.48 -21.64
C LEU A 284 -7.83 4.95 -20.45
N TYR A 285 -6.50 4.87 -20.54
CA TYR A 285 -5.60 5.36 -19.50
C TYR A 285 -5.77 6.86 -19.24
N GLN A 286 -5.87 7.66 -20.30
CA GLN A 286 -6.13 9.09 -20.20
C GLN A 286 -7.49 9.39 -19.58
N GLU A 287 -8.54 8.70 -20.00
CA GLU A 287 -9.89 8.87 -19.42
C GLU A 287 -9.92 8.47 -17.94
N LEU A 288 -9.27 7.36 -17.56
CA LEU A 288 -9.11 6.98 -16.14
C LEU A 288 -8.40 8.05 -15.32
N SER A 289 -7.35 8.66 -15.89
CA SER A 289 -6.57 9.70 -15.19
C SER A 289 -7.35 10.98 -14.90
N LYS A 290 -8.48 11.21 -15.58
CA LYS A 290 -9.34 12.39 -15.38
C LYS A 290 -10.40 12.20 -14.29
N LEU A 291 -10.65 10.95 -13.86
CA LEU A 291 -11.64 10.66 -12.83
C LEU A 291 -11.26 11.32 -11.51
N SER A 292 -12.23 11.93 -10.82
CA SER A 292 -11.97 12.74 -9.63
C SER A 292 -11.38 11.98 -8.45
N PHE A 293 -11.59 10.67 -8.43
CA PHE A 293 -11.08 9.75 -7.41
C PHE A 293 -9.84 8.97 -7.88
N VAL A 294 -9.22 9.38 -8.99
CA VAL A 294 -7.94 8.85 -9.48
C VAL A 294 -6.86 9.91 -9.32
N ARG A 295 -5.75 9.53 -8.68
CA ARG A 295 -4.55 10.37 -8.51
C ARG A 295 -3.51 10.03 -9.57
N THR A 296 -2.90 11.06 -10.14
CA THR A 296 -1.72 10.93 -10.99
C THR A 296 -0.45 11.08 -10.15
N THR A 297 0.48 10.15 -10.30
CA THR A 297 1.78 10.12 -9.63
C THR A 297 2.89 9.99 -10.68
N SER A 298 4.14 10.18 -10.26
CA SER A 298 5.30 9.92 -11.15
C SER A 298 5.42 8.47 -11.61
N ALA A 299 4.83 7.52 -10.86
CA ALA A 299 4.86 6.10 -11.17
C ALA A 299 3.64 5.60 -11.98
N GLY A 300 2.62 6.44 -12.17
CA GLY A 300 1.38 6.07 -12.85
C GLY A 300 0.14 6.65 -12.18
N ILE A 301 -1.01 6.03 -12.40
CA ILE A 301 -2.30 6.42 -11.82
C ILE A 301 -2.73 5.45 -10.74
N ALA A 302 -3.51 5.92 -9.78
CA ALA A 302 -4.03 5.10 -8.69
C ALA A 302 -5.42 5.59 -8.27
N VAL A 303 -6.30 4.67 -7.91
CA VAL A 303 -7.58 5.03 -7.28
C VAL A 303 -7.31 5.39 -5.81
N HIS A 304 -8.03 6.36 -5.26
CA HIS A 304 -8.02 6.62 -3.82
C HIS A 304 -8.33 5.33 -3.05
N ASP A 305 -7.50 4.97 -2.07
CA ASP A 305 -7.51 3.62 -1.45
C ASP A 305 -8.89 3.21 -0.91
N VAL A 306 -9.60 4.14 -0.26
CA VAL A 306 -10.97 3.93 0.27
C VAL A 306 -11.96 3.62 -0.86
N ILE A 307 -11.90 4.40 -1.94
CA ILE A 307 -12.78 4.21 -3.11
C ILE A 307 -12.44 2.90 -3.81
N GLY A 308 -11.16 2.59 -3.99
CA GLY A 308 -10.71 1.34 -4.59
C GLY A 308 -11.19 0.13 -3.80
N ARG A 309 -11.11 0.17 -2.47
CA ARG A 309 -11.65 -0.86 -1.58
C ARG A 309 -13.17 -1.01 -1.74
N MET A 310 -13.92 0.09 -1.73
CA MET A 310 -15.38 0.06 -1.88
C MET A 310 -15.80 -0.47 -3.25
N LEU A 311 -15.11 -0.10 -4.33
CA LEU A 311 -15.38 -0.61 -5.68
C LEU A 311 -15.06 -2.11 -5.81
N ARG A 312 -13.97 -2.59 -5.19
CA ARG A 312 -13.64 -4.01 -5.14
C ARG A 312 -14.68 -4.81 -4.35
N GLU A 313 -15.10 -4.29 -3.20
CA GLU A 313 -16.12 -4.92 -2.36
C GLU A 313 -17.49 -4.99 -3.07
N ASP A 314 -17.94 -3.91 -3.69
CA ASP A 314 -19.16 -3.88 -4.49
C ASP A 314 -19.09 -4.86 -5.68
N LEU A 315 -17.95 -4.93 -6.38
CA LEU A 315 -17.76 -5.92 -7.44
C LEU A 315 -17.82 -7.36 -6.89
N ARG A 316 -17.17 -7.63 -5.75
CA ARG A 316 -17.19 -8.94 -5.10
C ARG A 316 -18.59 -9.37 -4.71
N GLN A 317 -19.43 -8.44 -4.25
CA GLN A 317 -20.81 -8.73 -3.87
C GLN A 317 -21.72 -8.93 -5.09
N ARG A 318 -21.61 -8.06 -6.11
CA ARG A 318 -22.45 -8.12 -7.31
C ARG A 318 -22.09 -9.27 -8.26
N ASP A 319 -20.80 -9.50 -8.48
CA ASP A 319 -20.30 -10.56 -9.35
C ASP A 319 -19.01 -11.17 -8.76
N PRO A 320 -19.15 -12.10 -7.79
CA PRO A 320 -18.00 -12.76 -7.16
C PRO A 320 -17.11 -13.48 -8.19
N ASN A 321 -17.69 -14.07 -9.24
CA ASN A 321 -16.95 -14.81 -10.25
C ASN A 321 -16.04 -13.88 -11.05
N ALA A 322 -16.57 -12.75 -11.53
CA ALA A 322 -15.78 -11.75 -12.24
C ALA A 322 -14.68 -11.16 -11.34
N PHE A 323 -15.00 -10.86 -10.07
CA PHE A 323 -14.02 -10.36 -9.10
C PHE A 323 -12.84 -11.33 -8.95
N TYR A 324 -13.10 -12.61 -8.68
CA TYR A 324 -12.04 -13.58 -8.45
C TYR A 324 -11.27 -13.92 -9.71
N ALA A 325 -11.92 -13.99 -10.87
CA ALA A 325 -11.25 -14.19 -12.16
C ALA A 325 -10.31 -13.01 -12.48
N LEU A 326 -10.76 -11.78 -12.28
CA LEU A 326 -9.93 -10.59 -12.49
C LEU A 326 -8.75 -10.55 -11.51
N ARG A 327 -8.99 -10.79 -10.22
CA ARG A 327 -7.94 -10.85 -9.20
C ARG A 327 -6.89 -11.90 -9.52
N TYR A 328 -7.31 -13.10 -9.92
CA TYR A 328 -6.40 -14.17 -10.35
C TYR A 328 -5.55 -13.75 -11.55
N ARG A 329 -6.15 -13.18 -12.60
CA ARG A 329 -5.41 -12.68 -13.78
C ARG A 329 -4.37 -11.62 -13.41
N VAL A 330 -4.72 -10.68 -12.53
CA VAL A 330 -3.82 -9.62 -12.06
C VAL A 330 -2.66 -10.23 -11.26
N MET A 331 -2.94 -11.11 -10.30
CA MET A 331 -1.89 -11.75 -9.50
C MET A 331 -0.97 -12.62 -10.35
N LYS A 332 -1.50 -13.33 -11.35
CA LYS A 332 -0.69 -14.10 -12.31
C LYS A 332 0.27 -13.20 -13.10
N THR A 333 -0.22 -12.07 -13.60
CA THR A 333 0.61 -11.10 -14.34
C THR A 333 1.71 -10.50 -13.46
N LEU A 334 1.38 -10.17 -12.20
CA LEU A 334 2.35 -9.71 -11.21
C LEU A 334 3.41 -10.79 -10.91
N ALA A 335 3.01 -12.06 -10.81
CA ALA A 335 3.92 -13.18 -10.61
C ALA A 335 4.92 -13.33 -11.77
N GLU A 336 4.46 -13.21 -13.01
CA GLU A 336 5.30 -13.25 -14.21
C GLU A 336 6.30 -12.07 -14.23
N GLN A 337 5.85 -10.86 -13.86
CA GLN A 337 6.71 -9.69 -13.73
C GLN A 337 7.75 -9.82 -12.62
N PHE A 338 7.42 -10.51 -11.52
CA PHE A 338 8.36 -10.72 -10.40
C PHE A 338 9.65 -11.40 -10.84
N VAL A 339 9.55 -12.36 -11.78
CA VAL A 339 10.70 -13.16 -12.25
C VAL A 339 11.74 -12.31 -12.99
N SER A 340 11.30 -11.25 -13.69
CA SER A 340 12.16 -10.38 -14.49
C SER A 340 12.49 -9.05 -13.81
N ALA A 341 11.83 -8.72 -12.70
CA ALA A 341 12.05 -7.47 -11.97
C ALA A 341 13.37 -7.46 -11.18
N HIS A 342 14.02 -6.30 -11.13
CA HIS A 342 15.07 -6.01 -10.16
C HIS A 342 14.53 -6.04 -8.71
N GLN A 343 15.42 -6.12 -7.71
CA GLN A 343 15.08 -6.23 -6.28
C GLN A 343 14.00 -5.24 -5.80
N GLN A 344 14.12 -3.96 -6.15
CA GLN A 344 13.16 -2.94 -5.70
C GLN A 344 11.77 -3.13 -6.32
N GLY A 345 11.73 -3.66 -7.54
CA GLY A 345 10.50 -4.06 -8.24
C GLY A 345 9.90 -5.32 -7.65
N GLN A 346 10.72 -6.28 -7.26
CA GLN A 346 10.29 -7.49 -6.54
C GLN A 346 9.60 -7.15 -5.22
N ILE A 347 10.18 -6.26 -4.40
CA ILE A 347 9.56 -5.80 -3.13
C ILE A 347 8.19 -5.16 -3.41
N ARG A 348 8.09 -4.30 -4.43
CA ARG A 348 6.83 -3.64 -4.81
C ARG A 348 5.78 -4.65 -5.27
N ILE A 349 6.16 -5.60 -6.12
CA ILE A 349 5.28 -6.66 -6.61
C ILE A 349 4.84 -7.57 -5.47
N THR A 350 5.74 -7.95 -4.55
CA THR A 350 5.40 -8.69 -3.33
C THR A 350 4.37 -7.94 -2.49
N ALA A 351 4.63 -6.67 -2.16
CA ALA A 351 3.72 -5.87 -1.35
C ALA A 351 2.33 -5.78 -1.97
N HIS A 352 2.27 -5.70 -3.31
CA HIS A 352 1.04 -5.71 -4.08
C HIS A 352 0.31 -7.06 -4.00
N ILE A 353 1.01 -8.17 -4.26
CA ILE A 353 0.46 -9.53 -4.17
C ILE A 353 -0.08 -9.80 -2.77
N LEU A 354 0.66 -9.41 -1.72
CA LEU A 354 0.20 -9.54 -0.33
C LEU A 354 -1.07 -8.74 -0.07
N ASN A 355 -1.16 -7.52 -0.61
CA ASN A 355 -2.36 -6.69 -0.47
C ASN A 355 -3.59 -7.33 -1.14
N LEU A 356 -3.42 -7.99 -2.30
CA LEU A 356 -4.50 -8.72 -2.99
C LEU A 356 -4.83 -10.05 -2.30
N TYR A 357 -3.81 -10.74 -1.79
CA TYR A 357 -3.97 -11.98 -1.03
C TYR A 357 -4.66 -11.75 0.31
N ARG A 358 -4.40 -10.61 0.96
CA ARG A 358 -5.05 -10.24 2.22
C ARG A 358 -6.57 -10.31 2.15
N GLU A 359 -7.17 -9.92 1.02
CA GLU A 359 -8.63 -9.98 0.83
C GLU A 359 -9.17 -11.42 0.69
N HIS A 360 -8.28 -12.43 0.68
CA HIS A 360 -8.61 -13.85 0.78
C HIS A 360 -8.59 -14.39 2.21
N LEU A 361 -7.89 -13.70 3.13
CA LEU A 361 -7.80 -14.13 4.52
C LEU A 361 -9.17 -13.98 5.22
N PRO A 362 -9.53 -14.89 6.14
CA PRO A 362 -10.78 -14.78 6.89
C PRO A 362 -10.90 -13.42 7.60
N THR A 363 -12.03 -12.73 7.40
CA THR A 363 -12.33 -11.41 7.98
C THR A 363 -12.30 -11.39 9.52
N GLU A 364 -12.36 -12.56 10.14
CA GLU A 364 -12.35 -12.73 11.60
C GLU A 364 -10.95 -12.57 12.21
N HIS A 365 -9.88 -12.73 11.44
CA HIS A 365 -8.51 -12.51 11.92
C HIS A 365 -8.26 -11.04 12.26
N GLU A 366 -7.94 -10.74 13.51
CA GLU A 366 -7.68 -9.37 13.98
C GLU A 366 -6.54 -8.70 13.21
N TYR A 367 -5.52 -9.46 12.82
CA TYR A 367 -4.40 -9.04 11.97
C TYR A 367 -4.72 -8.91 10.47
N ALA A 368 -5.95 -9.24 10.04
CA ALA A 368 -6.42 -9.04 8.66
C ALA A 368 -7.39 -7.85 8.55
N LYS A 369 -7.77 -7.24 9.68
CA LYS A 369 -8.71 -6.13 9.76
C LYS A 369 -7.92 -4.82 9.60
N PHE A 370 -8.23 -4.08 8.55
CA PHE A 370 -7.70 -2.73 8.39
C PHE A 370 -8.80 -1.77 8.02
N SER A 371 -8.79 -0.67 8.75
CA SER A 371 -9.46 0.54 8.32
C SER A 371 -8.59 1.74 8.55
N LEU A 372 -8.52 2.55 7.51
CA LEU A 372 -7.48 3.53 7.26
C LEU A 372 -6.13 2.84 7.31
N ALA A 373 -5.75 2.16 6.22
CA ALA A 373 -4.33 1.96 5.97
C ALA A 373 -3.68 3.33 6.20
N PRO A 374 -2.69 3.47 7.10
CA PRO A 374 -1.90 4.67 7.14
C PRO A 374 -1.45 4.91 5.71
N GLN A 375 -1.39 6.16 5.31
CA GLN A 375 -0.54 6.53 4.18
C GLN A 375 0.90 6.34 4.66
N ALA A 376 1.25 5.09 4.96
CA ALA A 376 2.55 4.66 5.42
C ALA A 376 3.50 5.12 4.35
N ARG A 377 4.49 5.90 4.76
CA ARG A 377 5.53 6.31 3.84
C ARG A 377 6.17 5.07 3.22
N PRO A 378 6.71 5.18 2.00
CA PRO A 378 7.62 4.16 1.48
C PRO A 378 8.66 3.82 2.55
N TYR A 379 9.03 2.54 2.65
CA TYR A 379 9.99 2.09 3.65
C TYR A 379 11.21 3.00 3.71
N GLN A 380 11.52 3.46 4.91
CA GLN A 380 12.74 4.22 5.21
C GLN A 380 13.54 3.42 6.24
N PRO A 381 14.86 3.27 6.04
CA PRO A 381 15.73 2.64 7.03
C PRO A 381 15.60 3.29 8.40
N PHE A 382 15.99 2.55 9.42
CA PHE A 382 16.13 3.06 10.78
C PHE A 382 17.13 4.24 10.84
N HIS A 383 16.79 5.26 11.63
CA HIS A 383 17.67 6.36 11.99
C HIS A 383 17.77 6.45 13.52
N ALA A 384 18.91 6.91 14.05
CA ALA A 384 19.10 7.00 15.51
C ALA A 384 18.06 7.91 16.19
N ASP A 385 17.51 8.89 15.47
CA ASP A 385 16.44 9.77 15.95
C ASP A 385 15.11 9.05 16.22
N ASP A 386 14.93 7.82 15.72
CA ASP A 386 13.74 7.02 16.01
C ASP A 386 13.78 6.40 17.42
N LEU A 387 14.97 6.18 18.00
CA LEU A 387 15.17 5.45 19.26
C LEU A 387 14.30 5.96 20.43
N PRO A 388 14.18 7.29 20.68
CA PRO A 388 13.33 7.77 21.77
C PRO A 388 11.87 7.33 21.64
N ALA A 389 11.33 7.31 20.42
CA ALA A 389 9.97 6.86 20.17
C ALA A 389 9.84 5.34 20.34
N LEU A 390 10.83 4.56 19.89
CA LEU A 390 10.83 3.11 20.04
C LEU A 390 10.92 2.68 21.52
N HIS A 391 11.78 3.32 22.32
CA HIS A 391 11.84 3.08 23.76
C HIS A 391 10.54 3.44 24.47
N ARG A 392 9.87 4.54 24.07
CA ARG A 392 8.55 4.87 24.61
C ARG A 392 7.56 3.73 24.37
N MET A 393 7.53 3.15 23.16
CA MET A 393 6.65 2.02 22.85
C MET A 393 6.98 0.79 23.71
N ILE A 394 8.26 0.50 23.93
CA ILE A 394 8.70 -0.59 24.83
C ILE A 394 8.17 -0.35 26.26
N SER A 395 8.38 0.83 26.82
CA SER A 395 7.93 1.12 28.19
C SER A 395 6.42 0.96 28.34
N LEU A 396 5.65 1.36 27.32
CA LEU A 396 4.19 1.21 27.33
C LEU A 396 3.75 -0.25 27.22
N SER A 397 4.38 -1.05 26.36
CA SER A 397 4.00 -2.45 26.16
C SER A 397 4.26 -3.32 27.37
N VAL A 398 5.34 -3.07 28.11
CA VAL A 398 5.67 -3.78 29.35
C VAL A 398 4.64 -3.50 30.44
N VAL A 399 4.17 -2.25 30.56
CA VAL A 399 3.16 -1.86 31.56
C VAL A 399 1.80 -2.49 31.27
N GLN A 400 1.40 -2.57 30.00
CA GLN A 400 0.08 -3.07 29.63
C GLN A 400 0.02 -4.58 29.35
N ALA A 401 1.16 -5.28 29.28
CA ALA A 401 1.29 -6.72 29.03
C ALA A 401 0.61 -7.25 27.75
N ASN A 402 0.43 -6.39 26.74
CA ASN A 402 -0.43 -6.67 25.59
C ASN A 402 0.32 -6.97 24.27
N TRP A 403 1.60 -6.58 24.15
CA TRP A 403 2.41 -6.70 22.91
C TRP A 403 3.89 -6.85 23.24
N GLN A 404 4.30 -8.06 23.67
CA GLN A 404 5.63 -8.31 24.19
C GLN A 404 6.30 -9.51 23.51
N SER A 405 7.64 -9.49 23.41
CA SER A 405 8.39 -10.63 22.91
C SER A 405 8.47 -11.71 23.97
N GLU A 406 7.83 -12.85 23.75
CA GLU A 406 7.89 -13.96 24.70
C GLU A 406 9.27 -14.66 24.73
N LEU A 407 10.20 -14.28 23.85
CA LEU A 407 11.57 -14.83 23.81
C LEU A 407 12.56 -14.16 24.76
N VAL A 408 12.33 -12.90 25.12
CA VAL A 408 13.27 -12.06 25.87
C VAL A 408 12.55 -11.52 27.10
N SER A 409 13.23 -11.46 28.24
CA SER A 409 12.62 -10.90 29.45
C SER A 409 12.31 -9.41 29.26
N PRO A 410 11.13 -8.90 29.67
CA PRO A 410 10.72 -7.50 29.47
C PRO A 410 11.72 -6.46 29.97
N GLU A 411 12.41 -6.74 31.07
CA GLU A 411 13.44 -5.89 31.67
C GLU A 411 14.61 -5.62 30.72
N ARG A 412 14.82 -6.47 29.72
CA ARG A 412 15.97 -6.43 28.79
C ARG A 412 15.63 -5.88 27.41
N TYR A 413 14.38 -5.47 27.16
CA TYR A 413 13.97 -4.97 25.85
C TYR A 413 14.69 -3.68 25.44
N HIS A 414 14.87 -2.75 26.39
CA HIS A 414 15.58 -1.50 26.12
C HIS A 414 17.03 -1.77 25.72
N ASP A 415 17.77 -2.53 26.54
CA ASP A 415 19.16 -2.90 26.24
C ASP A 415 19.28 -3.67 24.92
N LEU A 416 18.35 -4.59 24.62
CA LEU A 416 18.35 -5.33 23.37
C LEU A 416 18.17 -4.41 22.16
N LEU A 417 17.25 -3.44 22.25
CA LEU A 417 17.03 -2.48 21.16
C LEU A 417 18.29 -1.65 20.89
N ASP A 418 18.97 -1.18 21.94
CA ASP A 418 20.20 -0.40 21.81
C ASP A 418 21.34 -1.22 21.17
N GLU A 419 21.51 -2.46 21.62
CA GLU A 419 22.50 -3.39 21.04
C GLU A 419 22.18 -3.72 19.58
N ILE A 420 20.91 -3.93 19.22
CA ILE A 420 20.50 -4.14 17.81
C ILE A 420 20.77 -2.87 17.00
N ALA A 421 20.39 -1.68 17.49
CA ALA A 421 20.60 -0.42 16.78
C ALA A 421 22.08 -0.14 16.51
N LEU A 422 22.97 -0.59 17.40
CA LEU A 422 24.41 -0.38 17.27
C LEU A 422 25.08 -1.47 16.42
N ALA A 423 24.72 -2.74 16.62
CA ALA A 423 25.39 -3.87 15.97
C ALA A 423 24.75 -4.29 14.64
N CYS A 424 23.45 -4.03 14.46
CA CYS A 424 22.64 -4.52 13.34
C CYS A 424 21.44 -3.59 13.04
N PRO A 425 21.68 -2.30 12.69
CA PRO A 425 20.60 -1.35 12.42
C PRO A 425 19.68 -1.79 11.27
N GLU A 426 20.18 -2.60 10.33
CA GLU A 426 19.40 -3.19 9.24
C GLU A 426 18.38 -4.25 9.71
N GLY A 427 18.46 -4.66 10.98
CA GLY A 427 17.49 -5.52 11.63
C GLY A 427 16.28 -4.79 12.19
N ILE A 428 16.23 -3.45 12.11
CA ILE A 428 15.13 -2.62 12.63
C ILE A 428 14.24 -2.15 11.48
N PHE A 429 12.98 -2.56 11.49
CA PHE A 429 11.96 -2.15 10.51
C PHE A 429 10.91 -1.31 11.21
N ILE A 430 10.59 -0.12 10.66
CA ILE A 430 9.69 0.84 11.29
C ILE A 430 8.57 1.22 10.33
N VAL A 431 7.32 1.13 10.80
CA VAL A 431 6.15 1.74 10.17
C VAL A 431 6.02 3.15 10.71
N ARG A 432 6.01 4.14 9.82
CA ARG A 432 5.87 5.56 10.16
C ARG A 432 4.58 6.14 9.59
N ASP A 433 4.01 7.12 10.27
CA ASP A 433 2.89 7.89 9.78
C ASP A 433 3.31 8.88 8.65
N GLN A 434 2.38 9.74 8.21
CA GLN A 434 2.65 10.75 7.19
C GLN A 434 3.62 11.85 7.67
N THR A 435 3.65 12.13 8.96
CA THR A 435 4.52 13.14 9.58
C THR A 435 5.95 12.62 9.79
N GLY A 436 6.14 11.30 9.72
CA GLY A 436 7.40 10.62 9.95
C GLY A 436 7.54 10.07 11.38
N GLN A 437 6.49 10.13 12.20
CA GLN A 437 6.48 9.56 13.54
C GLN A 437 6.41 8.03 13.48
N PRO A 438 7.27 7.29 14.20
CA PRO A 438 7.15 5.85 14.36
C PRO A 438 5.80 5.45 14.97
N LEU A 439 5.13 4.48 14.35
CA LEU A 439 3.87 3.89 14.83
C LEU A 439 4.06 2.44 15.31
N ALA A 440 4.99 1.71 14.70
CA ALA A 440 5.29 0.33 15.04
C ALA A 440 6.68 -0.05 14.56
N PHE A 441 7.31 -1.03 15.19
CA PHE A 441 8.60 -1.54 14.74
C PHE A 441 8.81 -3.02 15.03
N THR A 442 9.62 -3.67 14.19
CA THR A 442 10.30 -4.91 14.55
C THR A 442 11.78 -4.63 14.72
N ALA A 443 12.41 -5.32 15.67
CA ALA A 443 13.85 -5.37 15.79
C ALA A 443 14.27 -6.84 15.86
N GLY A 444 15.23 -7.21 15.03
CA GLY A 444 15.74 -8.57 14.95
C GLY A 444 17.21 -8.60 14.64
N LEU A 445 17.78 -9.79 14.73
CA LEU A 445 19.18 -10.04 14.41
C LEU A 445 19.29 -10.85 13.13
N TRP A 446 20.06 -10.33 12.18
CA TRP A 446 20.57 -11.12 11.07
C TRP A 446 21.57 -12.14 11.62
N LEU A 447 21.44 -13.41 11.26
CA LEU A 447 22.25 -14.51 11.79
C LEU A 447 23.62 -14.51 11.10
N HIS A 448 24.68 -14.20 11.85
CA HIS A 448 26.08 -14.30 11.41
C HIS A 448 27.04 -14.26 12.61
N GLU A 449 28.33 -14.43 12.39
CA GLU A 449 29.34 -14.60 13.44
C GLU A 449 29.29 -13.53 14.57
N LYS A 450 28.98 -12.27 14.25
CA LYS A 450 29.01 -11.15 15.21
C LYS A 450 27.72 -11.02 16.02
N THR A 451 26.59 -11.55 15.55
CA THR A 451 25.30 -11.47 16.23
C THR A 451 24.99 -12.71 17.07
N VAL A 452 25.69 -13.84 16.86
CA VAL A 452 25.54 -15.04 17.70
C VAL A 452 25.74 -14.74 19.21
N PRO A 453 26.73 -13.96 19.66
CA PRO A 453 26.86 -13.61 21.06
C PRO A 453 25.64 -12.88 21.62
N LEU A 454 25.04 -11.98 20.83
CA LEU A 454 23.83 -11.25 21.21
C LEU A 454 22.63 -12.20 21.33
N ILE A 455 22.45 -13.12 20.37
CA ILE A 455 21.36 -14.12 20.45
C ILE A 455 21.55 -15.02 21.67
N ASN A 456 22.76 -15.46 21.95
CA ASN A 456 23.04 -16.30 23.13
C ASN A 456 22.79 -15.54 24.44
N ASN A 457 23.01 -14.23 24.46
CA ASN A 457 22.78 -13.39 25.62
C ASN A 457 21.28 -13.14 25.87
N TYR A 458 20.52 -12.81 24.83
CA TYR A 458 19.12 -12.35 24.98
C TYR A 458 18.07 -13.44 24.72
N ALA A 459 18.32 -14.37 23.79
CA ALA A 459 17.38 -15.43 23.39
C ALA A 459 18.09 -16.79 23.27
N PRO A 460 18.69 -17.32 24.35
CA PRO A 460 19.49 -18.56 24.31
C PRO A 460 18.70 -19.79 23.83
N LEU A 461 17.40 -19.87 24.14
CA LEU A 461 16.52 -20.97 23.71
C LEU A 461 16.43 -21.08 22.19
N LEU A 462 16.55 -19.96 21.46
CA LEU A 462 16.52 -19.96 20.00
C LEU A 462 17.75 -20.69 19.42
N LEU A 463 18.95 -20.44 19.99
CA LEU A 463 20.18 -21.11 19.56
C LEU A 463 20.23 -22.56 20.02
N GLN A 464 19.87 -22.81 21.28
CA GLN A 464 20.04 -24.12 21.92
C GLN A 464 19.04 -25.16 21.42
N ASP A 465 17.83 -24.75 21.06
CA ASP A 465 16.78 -25.65 20.58
C ASP A 465 16.56 -25.48 19.07
N ALA A 466 16.08 -24.31 18.64
CA ALA A 466 15.57 -24.13 17.29
C ALA A 466 16.65 -24.07 16.19
N LEU A 467 17.86 -23.59 16.52
CA LEU A 467 18.98 -23.40 15.60
C LEU A 467 20.19 -24.29 15.93
N ARG A 468 20.02 -25.29 16.79
CA ARG A 468 21.11 -26.12 17.32
C ARG A 468 22.00 -26.76 16.26
N GLU A 469 21.38 -27.27 15.20
CA GLU A 469 22.08 -27.95 14.09
C GLU A 469 22.85 -26.97 13.20
N GLU A 470 22.40 -25.70 13.16
CA GLU A 470 22.92 -24.67 12.27
C GLU A 470 23.89 -23.71 12.99
N GLU A 471 23.91 -23.72 14.33
CA GLU A 471 24.72 -22.81 15.16
C GLU A 471 26.18 -22.77 14.72
N HIS A 472 26.77 -23.93 14.44
CA HIS A 472 28.16 -24.03 14.05
C HIS A 472 28.46 -23.38 12.69
N ALA A 473 27.50 -23.41 11.77
CA ALA A 473 27.59 -22.73 10.49
C ALA A 473 27.40 -21.22 10.66
N ILE A 474 26.43 -20.78 11.46
CA ILE A 474 26.14 -19.37 11.73
C ILE A 474 27.35 -18.68 12.39
N ARG A 475 28.02 -19.35 13.33
CA ARG A 475 29.23 -18.83 14.01
C ARG A 475 30.41 -18.57 13.08
N ARG A 476 30.41 -19.15 11.87
CA ARG A 476 31.45 -18.95 10.86
C ARG A 476 30.96 -18.14 9.67
N LEU A 477 29.68 -17.75 9.65
CA LEU A 477 29.09 -17.01 8.55
C LEU A 477 29.56 -15.56 8.66
N PRO A 478 30.28 -15.03 7.66
CA PRO A 478 30.65 -13.62 7.64
C PRO A 478 29.41 -12.75 7.59
N HIS A 479 29.46 -11.57 8.21
CA HIS A 479 28.38 -10.57 8.15
C HIS A 479 27.89 -10.29 6.72
N GLU A 480 28.79 -10.27 5.74
CA GLU A 480 28.45 -9.99 4.33
C GLU A 480 27.54 -11.06 3.69
N TRP A 481 27.44 -12.24 4.29
CA TRP A 481 26.66 -13.38 3.80
C TRP A 481 25.38 -13.61 4.62
N MET A 482 25.00 -12.65 5.46
CA MET A 482 23.76 -12.75 6.22
C MET A 482 22.54 -12.90 5.28
N ASP A 483 21.76 -13.95 5.52
CA ASP A 483 20.59 -14.27 4.69
C ASP A 483 19.39 -14.72 5.53
N SER A 484 19.57 -14.81 6.84
CA SER A 484 18.57 -15.31 7.79
C SER A 484 18.39 -14.28 8.88
N MET A 485 17.17 -13.86 9.16
CA MET A 485 16.84 -12.89 10.19
C MET A 485 15.90 -13.51 11.21
N CYS A 486 16.20 -13.34 12.49
CA CYS A 486 15.27 -13.67 13.57
C CYS A 486 14.68 -12.38 14.17
N VAL A 487 13.35 -12.28 14.19
CA VAL A 487 12.64 -11.20 14.85
C VAL A 487 12.64 -11.46 16.36
N LEU A 488 13.20 -10.53 17.13
CA LEU A 488 13.30 -10.64 18.59
C LEU A 488 12.35 -9.68 19.31
N LEU A 489 11.99 -8.56 18.69
CA LEU A 489 11.04 -7.58 19.19
C LEU A 489 10.07 -7.24 18.07
N ALA A 490 8.78 -7.20 18.38
CA ALA A 490 7.74 -6.68 17.50
C ALA A 490 6.77 -5.88 18.38
N LEU A 491 6.74 -4.57 18.21
CA LEU A 491 5.97 -3.65 19.05
C LEU A 491 5.20 -2.64 18.21
N VAL A 492 4.08 -2.20 18.76
CA VAL A 492 3.19 -1.19 18.19
C VAL A 492 2.92 -0.12 19.24
N ASP A 493 2.59 1.10 18.81
CA ASP A 493 2.12 2.14 19.72
C ASP A 493 0.71 1.81 20.21
N ILE A 494 0.62 1.19 21.39
CA ILE A 494 -0.64 0.76 22.01
C ILE A 494 -1.49 1.92 22.53
N GLU A 495 -0.89 3.09 22.75
CA GLU A 495 -1.61 4.30 23.19
C GLU A 495 -2.07 5.16 21.99
N HIS A 496 -1.83 4.68 20.77
CA HIS A 496 -2.17 5.44 19.59
C HIS A 496 -3.69 5.66 19.50
N ARG A 497 -4.12 6.92 19.65
CA ARG A 497 -5.55 7.30 19.72
C ARG A 497 -6.32 7.02 18.42
N THR A 498 -5.59 6.81 17.33
CA THR A 498 -6.15 6.70 15.98
C THR A 498 -6.01 5.29 15.40
N TYR A 499 -5.12 4.42 15.87
CA TYR A 499 -4.94 3.12 15.23
C TYR A 499 -5.06 2.02 16.26
N ASN A 500 -5.74 0.95 15.89
CA ASN A 500 -5.78 -0.23 16.73
C ASN A 500 -4.39 -0.92 16.65
N PRO A 501 -3.83 -1.42 17.78
CA PRO A 501 -2.62 -2.22 17.80
C PRO A 501 -2.54 -3.32 16.73
N PHE A 502 -3.63 -4.03 16.46
CA PHE A 502 -3.66 -5.09 15.44
C PHE A 502 -3.51 -4.56 14.00
N GLU A 503 -4.05 -3.37 13.72
CA GLU A 503 -3.83 -2.70 12.44
C GLU A 503 -2.35 -2.35 12.28
N LEU A 504 -1.74 -1.78 13.32
CA LEU A 504 -0.32 -1.43 13.29
C LEU A 504 0.57 -2.67 13.09
N ALA A 505 0.24 -3.78 13.76
CA ALA A 505 0.98 -5.03 13.65
C ALA A 505 0.89 -5.64 12.25
N ALA A 506 -0.28 -5.53 11.61
CA ALA A 506 -0.47 -6.09 10.30
C ALA A 506 0.25 -5.27 9.20
N LEU A 507 0.34 -3.94 9.35
CA LEU A 507 1.22 -3.12 8.49
C LEU A 507 2.69 -3.48 8.69
N LEU A 508 3.07 -3.66 9.96
CA LEU A 508 4.43 -4.01 10.33
C LEU A 508 4.82 -5.37 9.73
N PHE A 509 3.93 -6.35 9.83
CA PHE A 509 4.10 -7.65 9.19
C PHE A 509 4.22 -7.53 7.67
N GLN A 510 3.33 -6.78 7.01
CA GLN A 510 3.39 -6.57 5.56
C GLN A 510 4.71 -5.92 5.12
N ALA A 511 5.16 -4.89 5.85
CA ALA A 511 6.42 -4.21 5.59
C ALA A 511 7.60 -5.17 5.74
N TRP A 512 7.72 -5.84 6.89
CA TRP A 512 8.81 -6.78 7.16
C TRP A 512 8.81 -7.96 6.18
N PHE A 513 7.65 -8.59 5.95
CA PHE A 513 7.53 -9.73 5.04
C PHE A 513 7.97 -9.38 3.62
N SER A 514 7.61 -8.18 3.12
CA SER A 514 8.01 -7.71 1.79
C SER A 514 9.54 -7.59 1.61
N HIS A 515 10.29 -7.44 2.70
CA HIS A 515 11.76 -7.44 2.66
C HIS A 515 12.35 -8.84 2.67
N ILE A 516 11.73 -9.79 3.39
CA ILE A 516 12.20 -11.17 3.48
C ILE A 516 12.03 -11.93 2.16
N THR A 517 11.01 -11.60 1.35
CA THR A 517 10.76 -12.26 0.06
C THR A 517 11.87 -12.09 -0.97
N VAL A 518 12.81 -11.16 -0.76
CA VAL A 518 13.97 -10.96 -1.64
C VAL A 518 15.14 -11.88 -1.26
N GLY A 519 14.86 -13.17 -1.17
CA GLY A 519 15.90 -14.19 -1.00
C GLY A 519 16.48 -14.26 0.40
N ALA A 520 15.68 -13.96 1.42
CA ALA A 520 16.06 -14.13 2.81
C ALA A 520 15.18 -15.18 3.49
N ARG A 521 15.64 -15.65 4.65
CA ARG A 521 14.88 -16.46 5.57
C ARG A 521 14.43 -15.62 6.76
N GLY A 522 13.15 -15.66 7.05
CA GLY A 522 12.56 -15.03 8.23
C GLY A 522 12.22 -16.07 9.28
N ILE A 523 12.67 -15.84 10.52
CA ILE A 523 12.34 -16.65 11.69
C ILE A 523 11.54 -15.78 12.65
N VAL A 524 10.33 -16.22 12.97
CA VAL A 524 9.40 -15.54 13.88
C VAL A 524 9.05 -16.50 15.00
N VAL A 525 9.03 -16.02 16.23
CA VAL A 525 8.56 -16.80 17.38
C VAL A 525 7.33 -16.12 17.96
N SER A 526 6.28 -16.90 18.18
CA SER A 526 4.99 -16.40 18.65
C SER A 526 4.33 -17.38 19.61
N GLY A 527 3.84 -16.88 20.74
CA GLY A 527 2.90 -17.59 21.63
C GLY A 527 1.44 -17.22 21.34
N ASP A 528 1.19 -16.20 20.51
CA ASP A 528 -0.16 -15.78 20.10
C ASP A 528 -0.78 -16.77 19.12
N ALA A 529 -1.89 -17.40 19.53
CA ALA A 529 -2.64 -18.35 18.73
C ALA A 529 -3.23 -17.74 17.44
N VAL A 530 -3.64 -16.47 17.47
CA VAL A 530 -4.21 -15.77 16.31
C VAL A 530 -3.12 -15.52 15.26
N LEU A 531 -1.95 -15.03 15.70
CA LEU A 531 -0.79 -14.86 14.82
C LEU A 531 -0.28 -16.21 14.29
N ASN A 532 -0.23 -17.26 15.11
CA ASN A 532 0.19 -18.60 14.69
C ASN A 532 -0.69 -19.16 13.56
N SER A 533 -2.01 -18.99 13.65
CA SER A 533 -2.93 -19.39 12.57
C SER A 533 -2.67 -18.63 11.27
N LEU A 534 -2.38 -17.32 11.38
CA LEU A 534 -2.10 -16.46 10.24
C LEU A 534 -0.77 -16.83 9.55
N LEU A 535 0.31 -17.07 10.32
CA LEU A 535 1.62 -17.42 9.77
C LEU A 535 1.55 -18.69 8.91
N ASN A 536 0.80 -19.70 9.34
CA ASN A 536 0.59 -20.90 8.54
C ASN A 536 -0.10 -20.61 7.19
N GLN A 537 -1.09 -19.70 7.16
CA GLN A 537 -1.76 -19.29 5.92
C GLN A 537 -0.82 -18.53 4.96
N TYR A 538 0.13 -17.77 5.50
CA TYR A 538 1.20 -17.15 4.71
C TYR A 538 2.32 -18.12 4.28
N GLY A 539 2.18 -19.42 4.54
CA GLY A 539 3.14 -20.44 4.13
C GLY A 539 4.37 -20.57 5.03
N PHE A 540 4.35 -20.00 6.24
CA PHE A 540 5.37 -20.30 7.23
C PHE A 540 5.26 -21.76 7.66
N ARG A 541 6.41 -22.40 7.82
CA ARG A 541 6.52 -23.76 8.34
C ARG A 541 6.84 -23.69 9.83
N GLN A 542 6.08 -24.44 10.61
CA GLN A 542 6.39 -24.66 12.01
C GLN A 542 7.63 -25.56 12.13
N ARG A 543 8.69 -25.11 12.81
CA ARG A 543 9.87 -25.93 13.10
C ARG A 543 9.70 -26.74 14.38
N GLN A 544 9.42 -26.04 15.48
CA GLN A 544 9.50 -26.59 16.82
C GLN A 544 8.66 -25.75 17.79
N HIS A 545 8.23 -26.38 18.90
CA HIS A 545 7.76 -25.66 20.07
C HIS A 545 8.89 -25.47 21.08
N LEU A 546 9.13 -24.24 21.51
CA LEU A 546 10.04 -23.94 22.62
C LEU A 546 9.27 -24.12 23.93
N ARG A 547 9.78 -24.99 24.80
CA ARG A 547 9.21 -25.19 26.13
C ARG A 547 9.81 -24.15 27.07
N SER A 548 8.98 -23.24 27.57
CA SER A 548 9.41 -22.31 28.61
C SER A 548 9.69 -23.06 29.92
N SER A 549 10.72 -22.64 30.66
CA SER A 549 11.03 -23.15 32.01
C SER A 549 10.01 -22.67 33.07
N ASN A 550 9.16 -21.70 32.72
CA ASN A 550 8.07 -21.21 33.58
C ASN A 550 6.73 -21.87 33.21
N ALA A 551 6.12 -22.56 34.16
CA ALA A 551 4.84 -23.27 34.01
C ALA A 551 3.63 -22.36 33.70
N SER A 552 3.81 -21.03 33.68
CA SER A 552 2.77 -20.02 33.45
C SER A 552 2.79 -19.41 32.04
N MET A 553 3.72 -19.79 31.15
CA MET A 553 3.79 -19.24 29.79
C MET A 553 3.22 -20.22 28.75
N SER A 554 2.50 -19.67 27.76
CA SER A 554 2.06 -20.35 26.55
C SER A 554 3.24 -21.04 25.85
N ALA A 555 2.97 -22.19 25.21
CA ALA A 555 3.98 -22.87 24.41
C ALA A 555 4.37 -21.99 23.22
N LEU A 556 5.63 -21.58 23.15
CA LEU A 556 6.14 -20.75 22.06
C LEU A 556 6.33 -21.58 20.80
N THR A 557 5.91 -21.05 19.66
CA THR A 557 6.05 -21.73 18.37
C THR A 557 7.05 -20.99 17.50
N VAL A 558 8.05 -21.72 17.00
CA VAL A 558 9.05 -21.18 16.05
C VAL A 558 8.56 -21.41 14.63
N TRP A 559 8.34 -20.32 13.92
CA TRP A 559 7.92 -20.27 12.54
C TRP A 559 9.06 -19.84 11.64
N GLU A 560 9.14 -20.48 10.50
CA GLU A 560 10.16 -20.21 9.49
C GLU A 560 9.51 -19.99 8.12
N ILE A 561 9.97 -18.98 7.42
CA ILE A 561 9.80 -18.88 5.97
C ILE A 561 11.16 -18.70 5.33
N ASP A 562 11.46 -19.47 4.29
CA ASP A 562 12.78 -19.48 3.66
C ASP A 562 12.67 -19.24 2.16
N PHE A 563 13.03 -18.03 1.72
CA PHE A 563 13.10 -17.66 0.30
C PHE A 563 14.51 -17.72 -0.28
N ARG A 564 15.52 -18.21 0.47
CA ARG A 564 16.91 -18.30 -0.01
C ARG A 564 17.04 -19.30 -1.15
N ASN A 565 16.40 -20.46 -0.98
CA ASN A 565 16.39 -21.57 -1.95
C ASN A 565 15.03 -21.79 -2.61
N ALA A 566 13.94 -21.41 -1.94
CA ALA A 566 12.61 -21.41 -2.52
C ALA A 566 12.36 -20.06 -3.21
N LYS A 567 11.92 -20.08 -4.46
CA LYS A 567 11.56 -18.84 -5.14
C LYS A 567 10.25 -18.33 -4.56
N PHE A 568 10.18 -17.04 -4.23
CA PHE A 568 8.90 -16.38 -3.93
C PHE A 568 7.86 -16.65 -5.03
N SER A 569 8.28 -16.88 -6.29
CA SER A 569 7.40 -17.34 -7.37
C SER A 569 6.67 -18.65 -7.08
N ALA A 570 7.32 -19.63 -6.43
CA ALA A 570 6.67 -20.89 -6.05
C ALA A 570 5.60 -20.68 -4.96
N TRP A 571 5.87 -19.79 -4.01
CA TRP A 571 4.86 -19.39 -3.02
C TRP A 571 3.67 -18.66 -3.68
N ILE A 572 3.93 -17.80 -4.67
CA ILE A 572 2.87 -17.17 -5.46
C ILE A 572 2.07 -18.22 -6.24
N GLU A 573 2.72 -19.22 -6.84
CA GLU A 573 2.05 -20.31 -7.55
C GLU A 573 1.12 -21.09 -6.62
N ASP A 574 1.57 -21.44 -5.41
CA ASP A 574 0.73 -22.11 -4.40
C ASP A 574 -0.52 -21.27 -4.06
N ILE A 575 -0.35 -19.96 -3.88
CA ILE A 575 -1.46 -19.03 -3.65
C ILE A 575 -2.39 -18.93 -4.85
N LEU A 576 -1.85 -18.82 -6.06
CA LEU A 576 -2.64 -18.78 -7.29
C LEU A 576 -3.46 -20.05 -7.45
N VAL A 577 -2.90 -21.22 -7.11
CA VAL A 577 -3.61 -22.50 -7.12
C VAL A 577 -4.74 -22.53 -6.09
N GLN A 578 -4.53 -22.00 -4.88
CA GLN A 578 -5.59 -21.86 -3.88
C GLN A 578 -6.70 -20.90 -4.31
N MET A 579 -6.34 -19.89 -5.11
CA MET A 579 -7.24 -18.83 -5.57
C MET A 579 -7.95 -19.13 -6.90
N ASP A 580 -7.67 -20.27 -7.52
CA ASP A 580 -8.22 -20.63 -8.83
C ASP A 580 -9.77 -20.67 -8.79
N PRO A 581 -10.45 -19.83 -9.59
CA PRO A 581 -11.91 -19.80 -9.63
C PRO A 581 -12.53 -21.15 -10.06
N ALA A 582 -11.83 -22.00 -10.81
CA ALA A 582 -12.31 -23.32 -11.20
C ALA A 582 -12.44 -24.27 -10.00
N LYS A 583 -11.47 -24.26 -9.07
CA LYS A 583 -11.49 -25.07 -7.84
C LYS A 583 -12.52 -24.62 -6.83
N ARG A 584 -12.89 -23.33 -6.83
CA ARG A 584 -14.00 -22.83 -6.00
C ARG A 584 -15.37 -23.30 -6.46
N ARG A 585 -15.58 -23.49 -7.77
CA ARG A 585 -16.85 -24.00 -8.30
C ARG A 585 -17.09 -25.48 -7.97
N SER A 586 -16.03 -26.25 -7.69
CA SER A 586 -16.11 -27.66 -7.31
C SER A 586 -16.28 -27.91 -5.80
N GLY A 587 -16.32 -26.86 -4.96
CA GLY A 587 -16.54 -27.00 -3.51
C GLY A 587 -15.37 -27.60 -2.71
N GLU A 588 -14.26 -27.94 -3.35
CA GLU A 588 -13.04 -28.44 -2.70
C GLU A 588 -12.24 -27.27 -2.10
N THR A 589 -12.76 -26.65 -1.05
CA THR A 589 -11.92 -25.83 -0.17
C THR A 589 -11.24 -26.79 0.79
N SER A 590 -10.16 -27.43 0.35
CA SER A 590 -9.40 -28.36 1.17
C SER A 590 -8.73 -27.59 2.31
N LEU A 591 -9.26 -27.72 3.52
CA LEU A 591 -8.46 -27.63 4.74
C LEU A 591 -7.42 -28.76 4.65
N ILE A 592 -6.25 -28.48 4.04
CA ILE A 592 -5.12 -29.40 4.09
C ILE A 592 -4.57 -29.31 5.51
N SER A 593 -5.09 -30.17 6.39
CA SER A 593 -4.37 -30.59 7.57
C SER A 593 -3.12 -31.33 7.11
N ALA A 594 -1.96 -30.84 7.53
CA ALA A 594 -0.70 -31.56 7.37
C ALA A 594 -0.77 -32.85 8.20
N GLN A 595 -1.23 -33.95 7.59
CA GLN A 595 -1.02 -35.27 8.15
C GLN A 595 0.37 -35.76 7.77
N ALA A 596 1.14 -36.03 8.83
CA ALA A 596 2.44 -36.64 8.83
C ALA A 596 2.48 -37.89 7.93
N VAL A 597 3.55 -38.01 7.14
CA VAL A 597 3.95 -39.27 6.51
C VAL A 597 4.53 -40.16 7.62
N PRO A 598 3.93 -41.31 7.98
CA PRO A 598 4.60 -42.28 8.82
C PRO A 598 5.43 -43.23 7.96
N ALA A 599 6.66 -43.45 8.39
CA ALA A 599 7.52 -44.48 7.85
C ALA A 599 7.06 -45.90 8.27
N THR A 600 7.21 -46.84 7.34
CA THR A 600 7.40 -48.31 7.53
C THR A 600 6.18 -49.14 7.96
N THR A 601 5.77 -50.17 7.19
CA THR A 601 6.18 -51.59 7.34
C THR A 601 5.59 -52.46 6.21
N ALA A 602 6.32 -53.51 5.84
CA ALA A 602 6.17 -54.44 4.72
C ALA A 602 4.88 -55.29 4.67
N ILE A 603 4.58 -55.87 3.50
CA ILE A 603 4.57 -57.34 3.22
C ILE A 603 4.19 -57.63 1.74
N THR A 604 5.15 -58.26 1.04
CA THR A 604 5.10 -59.27 -0.07
C THR A 604 4.00 -59.20 -1.16
N GLN A 605 4.31 -59.33 -2.46
CA GLN A 605 4.78 -60.57 -3.09
C GLN A 605 5.37 -60.35 -4.51
N THR A 606 6.57 -60.90 -4.72
CA THR A 606 7.10 -61.65 -5.88
C THR A 606 6.85 -61.20 -7.34
N GLY A 607 7.96 -60.97 -8.06
CA GLY A 607 7.97 -60.86 -9.53
C GLY A 607 9.34 -60.62 -10.18
N SER A 608 10.31 -61.49 -9.89
CA SER A 608 11.49 -61.92 -10.68
C SER A 608 12.04 -61.10 -11.88
N LEU A 609 13.38 -60.94 -11.86
CA LEU A 609 14.39 -61.06 -12.96
C LEU A 609 15.33 -59.84 -13.02
N LYS A 610 16.43 -59.81 -12.27
CA LYS A 610 17.78 -60.28 -12.69
C LYS A 610 18.16 -59.90 -14.12
N ALA A 611 18.76 -58.72 -14.29
CA ALA A 611 19.81 -58.35 -15.25
C ALA A 611 19.96 -56.82 -15.17
N THR A 612 20.93 -56.24 -14.46
CA THR A 612 22.27 -56.02 -14.99
C THR A 612 23.08 -55.36 -13.87
N ALA A 613 24.03 -56.11 -13.30
CA ALA A 613 25.03 -55.58 -12.40
C ALA A 613 26.39 -55.87 -13.03
N GLN A 614 26.85 -54.97 -13.91
CA GLN A 614 28.25 -54.71 -14.25
C GLN A 614 28.33 -53.64 -15.36
N VAL A 615 29.37 -52.81 -15.28
CA VAL A 615 29.67 -51.60 -16.09
C VAL A 615 28.80 -50.41 -15.64
N VAL A 616 29.28 -49.38 -14.93
CA VAL A 616 30.24 -48.35 -15.37
C VAL A 616 31.05 -47.82 -14.16
N ALA A 617 32.34 -47.58 -14.39
CA ALA A 617 33.30 -47.03 -13.46
C ALA A 617 33.01 -45.55 -13.09
N ALA A 618 33.50 -45.13 -11.92
CA ALA A 618 33.32 -43.81 -11.34
C ALA A 618 33.70 -42.62 -12.27
N THR A 619 32.76 -41.70 -12.50
CA THR A 619 33.02 -40.32 -12.90
C THR A 619 32.90 -39.43 -11.66
N VAL A 620 34.04 -39.05 -11.07
CA VAL A 620 34.07 -37.99 -10.05
C VAL A 620 33.91 -36.66 -10.78
N ALA A 621 32.79 -35.97 -10.60
CA ALA A 621 32.58 -34.65 -11.16
C ALA A 621 33.51 -33.62 -10.48
N CYS A 622 34.14 -32.74 -11.28
CA CYS A 622 34.86 -31.56 -10.78
C CYS A 622 34.02 -30.77 -9.75
N PRO A 623 34.51 -30.51 -8.52
CA PRO A 623 33.79 -29.71 -7.53
C PRO A 623 33.60 -28.25 -7.98
N ALA A 624 32.50 -27.62 -7.55
CA ALA A 624 32.24 -26.19 -7.85
C ALA A 624 33.35 -25.25 -7.33
N THR A 625 34.02 -25.62 -6.23
CA THR A 625 35.15 -24.87 -5.65
C THR A 625 36.36 -24.80 -6.60
N ASP A 626 36.51 -25.76 -7.51
CA ASP A 626 37.60 -25.73 -8.50
C ASP A 626 37.36 -24.66 -9.58
N MET A 627 36.12 -24.26 -9.83
CA MET A 627 35.81 -23.20 -10.80
C MET A 627 36.35 -21.83 -10.35
N GLU A 628 36.19 -21.51 -9.07
CA GLU A 628 36.71 -20.26 -8.51
C GLU A 628 38.25 -20.23 -8.56
N ASN A 629 38.91 -21.34 -8.20
CA ASN A 629 40.36 -21.46 -8.27
C ASN A 629 40.88 -21.38 -9.72
N THR A 630 40.14 -21.94 -10.67
CA THR A 630 40.44 -21.87 -12.12
C THR A 630 40.39 -20.42 -12.60
N LEU A 631 39.38 -19.65 -12.22
CA LEU A 631 39.26 -18.24 -12.59
C LEU A 631 40.28 -17.33 -11.88
N LYS A 632 40.63 -17.61 -10.62
CA LYS A 632 41.68 -16.84 -9.91
C LYS A 632 43.03 -16.89 -10.64
N HIS A 633 43.35 -18.06 -11.21
CA HIS A 633 44.59 -18.34 -11.94
C HIS A 633 44.38 -18.41 -13.45
N PHE A 634 43.36 -17.71 -13.97
CA PHE A 634 42.94 -17.78 -15.38
C PHE A 634 44.06 -17.52 -16.41
N TYR A 635 45.08 -16.74 -16.06
CA TYR A 635 46.22 -16.44 -16.95
C TYR A 635 47.44 -17.35 -16.75
N ASP A 636 47.45 -18.21 -15.73
CA ASP A 636 48.53 -19.16 -15.46
C ASP A 636 48.22 -20.51 -16.15
N ILE A 637 48.75 -20.67 -17.37
CA ILE A 637 48.53 -21.89 -18.16
C ILE A 637 49.09 -23.12 -17.43
N GLN A 638 50.22 -23.01 -16.72
CA GLN A 638 50.79 -24.15 -15.98
C GLN A 638 49.88 -24.58 -14.84
N PHE A 639 49.24 -23.64 -14.15
CA PHE A 639 48.22 -23.97 -13.16
C PHE A 639 46.97 -24.60 -13.80
N LEU A 640 46.49 -24.06 -14.91
CA LEU A 640 45.32 -24.59 -15.62
C LEU A 640 45.51 -26.06 -16.04
N GLU A 641 46.72 -26.46 -16.47
CA GLU A 641 47.08 -27.85 -16.80
C GLU A 641 46.90 -28.81 -15.60
N THR A 642 46.96 -28.30 -14.37
CA THR A 642 46.81 -29.12 -13.15
C THR A 642 45.37 -29.29 -12.69
N THR A 643 44.42 -28.51 -13.25
CA THR A 643 43.01 -28.49 -12.83
C THR A 643 42.29 -29.80 -13.15
N CYS A 644 41.22 -30.09 -12.39
CA CYS A 644 40.38 -31.26 -12.65
C CYS A 644 39.76 -31.21 -14.06
N TRP A 645 39.49 -30.02 -14.58
CA TRP A 645 38.86 -29.81 -15.90
C TRP A 645 39.74 -30.28 -17.06
N VAL A 646 41.03 -29.92 -17.04
CA VAL A 646 42.02 -30.38 -18.03
C VAL A 646 42.18 -31.90 -17.96
N LYS A 647 42.33 -32.44 -16.74
CA LYS A 647 42.53 -33.88 -16.52
C LYS A 647 41.32 -34.72 -16.91
N GLN A 648 40.11 -34.24 -16.63
CA GLN A 648 38.87 -34.96 -16.92
C GLN A 648 38.49 -34.91 -18.40
N ARG A 649 38.77 -33.78 -19.08
CA ARG A 649 38.38 -33.56 -20.48
C ARG A 649 39.48 -33.82 -21.50
N GLY A 650 40.73 -34.03 -21.06
CA GLY A 650 41.87 -34.25 -21.94
C GLY A 650 42.20 -33.07 -22.87
N ILE A 651 41.84 -31.85 -22.45
CA ILE A 651 42.09 -30.60 -23.20
C ILE A 651 43.30 -29.87 -22.63
N SER A 652 43.98 -29.03 -23.42
CA SER A 652 45.05 -28.19 -22.88
C SER A 652 44.51 -27.09 -21.98
N GLY A 653 45.35 -26.57 -21.07
CA GLY A 653 45.03 -25.38 -20.27
C GLY A 653 44.71 -24.15 -21.12
N ILE A 654 45.32 -24.06 -22.32
CA ILE A 654 45.03 -23.01 -23.31
C ILE A 654 43.61 -23.15 -23.86
N ASP A 655 43.17 -24.37 -24.15
CA ASP A 655 41.81 -24.62 -24.67
C ASP A 655 40.76 -24.41 -23.59
N LEU A 656 41.02 -24.82 -22.34
CA LEU A 656 40.15 -24.54 -21.21
C LEU A 656 39.96 -23.03 -21.02
N ARG A 657 41.06 -22.26 -21.06
CA ARG A 657 41.01 -20.80 -20.99
C ARG A 657 40.17 -20.20 -22.10
N ARG A 658 40.40 -20.62 -23.37
CA ARG A 658 39.65 -20.12 -24.54
C ARG A 658 38.15 -20.40 -24.40
N GLN A 659 37.77 -21.56 -23.88
CA GLN A 659 36.36 -21.91 -23.66
C GLN A 659 35.71 -21.03 -22.58
N ILE A 660 36.36 -20.84 -21.44
CA ILE A 660 35.86 -19.97 -20.37
C ILE A 660 35.77 -18.51 -20.86
N GLU A 661 36.79 -18.03 -21.59
CA GLU A 661 36.77 -16.68 -22.19
C GLU A 661 35.57 -16.51 -23.12
N SER A 662 35.38 -17.46 -24.03
CA SER A 662 34.23 -17.49 -24.94
C SER A 662 32.91 -17.43 -24.17
N MET A 663 32.74 -18.24 -23.11
CA MET A 663 31.50 -18.26 -22.32
C MET A 663 31.22 -16.95 -21.59
N LEU A 664 32.25 -16.22 -21.18
CA LEU A 664 32.10 -14.93 -20.50
C LEU A 664 31.88 -13.76 -21.48
N THR A 665 32.24 -13.93 -22.76
CA THR A 665 32.09 -12.88 -23.79
C THR A 665 30.99 -13.13 -24.83
N GLU A 666 30.35 -14.31 -24.82
CA GLU A 666 29.34 -14.70 -25.81
C GLU A 666 27.98 -14.03 -25.58
N HIS A 667 27.31 -13.65 -26.67
CA HIS A 667 25.98 -13.03 -26.67
C HIS A 667 25.04 -13.72 -27.67
N PRO A 668 23.87 -14.23 -27.24
CA PRO A 668 23.34 -14.23 -25.87
C PRO A 668 24.09 -15.18 -24.92
N ALA A 669 24.01 -14.93 -23.61
CA ALA A 669 24.66 -15.75 -22.58
C ALA A 669 24.12 -17.19 -22.58
N ARG A 670 25.01 -18.18 -22.41
CA ARG A 670 24.61 -19.60 -22.34
C ARG A 670 23.94 -19.90 -21.00
N HIS A 671 22.67 -20.27 -21.05
CA HIS A 671 21.92 -20.68 -19.85
C HIS A 671 22.60 -21.88 -19.14
N PRO A 672 22.71 -21.89 -17.79
CA PRO A 672 22.07 -20.99 -16.82
C PRO A 672 22.79 -19.66 -16.55
N LEU A 673 23.94 -19.38 -17.19
CA LEU A 673 24.68 -18.14 -16.98
C LEU A 673 23.93 -16.94 -17.58
N SER A 674 23.63 -15.93 -16.76
CA SER A 674 22.98 -14.69 -17.20
C SER A 674 23.98 -13.63 -17.63
N LYS A 675 23.53 -12.60 -18.37
CA LYS A 675 24.38 -11.50 -18.84
C LYS A 675 25.07 -10.75 -17.68
N ILE A 676 24.36 -10.54 -16.58
CA ILE A 676 24.91 -9.85 -15.41
C ILE A 676 25.96 -10.71 -14.69
N GLU A 677 25.77 -12.03 -14.68
CA GLU A 677 26.72 -12.98 -14.11
C GLU A 677 27.99 -13.11 -14.98
N GLN A 678 27.86 -13.06 -16.32
CA GLN A 678 29.00 -12.94 -17.24
C GLN A 678 29.81 -11.67 -16.94
N GLU A 679 29.15 -10.52 -16.83
CA GLU A 679 29.80 -9.23 -16.56
C GLU A 679 30.52 -9.24 -15.20
N ILE A 680 29.88 -9.79 -14.16
CA ILE A 680 30.49 -9.93 -12.84
C ILE A 680 31.75 -10.79 -12.88
N LEU A 681 31.69 -11.98 -13.47
CA LEU A 681 32.87 -12.87 -13.54
C LEU A 681 33.99 -12.30 -14.42
N PHE A 682 33.63 -11.69 -15.55
CA PHE A 682 34.58 -11.06 -16.46
C PHE A 682 35.34 -9.94 -15.75
N GLU A 683 34.63 -9.03 -15.10
CA GLU A 683 35.24 -7.89 -14.41
C GLU A 683 36.04 -8.33 -13.17
N MET A 684 35.52 -9.28 -12.39
CA MET A 684 36.18 -9.76 -11.18
C MET A 684 37.45 -10.57 -11.43
N TYR A 685 37.49 -11.40 -12.47
CA TYR A 685 38.54 -12.40 -12.66
C TYR A 685 39.40 -12.19 -13.91
N LEU A 686 38.86 -11.60 -14.98
CA LEU A 686 39.61 -11.37 -16.22
C LEU A 686 40.19 -9.96 -16.24
N ARG A 687 39.35 -8.94 -16.05
CA ARG A 687 39.77 -7.53 -16.16
C ARG A 687 40.50 -7.01 -14.92
N LYS A 688 40.00 -7.32 -13.71
CA LYS A 688 40.61 -6.96 -12.41
C LYS A 688 40.99 -5.46 -12.24
N GLU A 689 40.30 -4.56 -12.95
CA GLU A 689 40.59 -3.10 -12.91
C GLU A 689 39.94 -2.40 -11.70
N GLU A 690 38.81 -2.92 -11.22
CA GLU A 690 38.01 -2.30 -10.16
C GLU A 690 38.03 -3.12 -8.86
N THR A 691 37.90 -2.46 -7.71
CA THR A 691 37.64 -3.17 -6.46
C THR A 691 36.23 -3.77 -6.48
N ARG A 692 36.03 -4.90 -5.80
CA ARG A 692 34.71 -5.56 -5.71
C ARG A 692 33.61 -4.63 -5.21
N SER A 693 33.98 -3.66 -4.36
CA SER A 693 33.09 -2.63 -3.86
C SER A 693 32.68 -1.60 -4.92
N SER A 694 33.64 -1.17 -5.76
CA SER A 694 33.39 -0.27 -6.90
C SER A 694 32.53 -0.95 -7.96
N LEU A 695 32.77 -2.24 -8.20
CA LEU A 695 31.97 -3.07 -9.12
C LEU A 695 30.53 -3.23 -8.64
N ALA A 696 30.32 -3.47 -7.34
CA ALA A 696 28.99 -3.54 -6.76
C ALA A 696 28.22 -2.21 -6.95
N GLU A 697 28.87 -1.08 -6.71
CA GLU A 697 28.30 0.25 -6.89
C GLU A 697 27.98 0.55 -8.37
N ARG A 698 28.90 0.25 -9.29
CA ARG A 698 28.69 0.42 -10.74
C ARG A 698 27.52 -0.40 -11.28
N LEU A 699 27.33 -1.61 -10.74
CA LEU A 699 26.21 -2.49 -11.10
C LEU A 699 24.92 -2.16 -10.33
N ASN A 700 24.88 -1.06 -9.56
CA ASN A 700 23.75 -0.64 -8.72
C ASN A 700 23.28 -1.73 -7.76
N MET A 701 24.23 -2.47 -7.18
CA MET A 701 23.99 -3.57 -6.24
C MET A 701 24.63 -3.27 -4.88
N SER A 702 23.98 -3.70 -3.80
CA SER A 702 24.68 -3.76 -2.51
C SER A 702 25.87 -4.72 -2.62
N ARG A 703 26.90 -4.52 -1.79
CA ARG A 703 28.07 -5.43 -1.76
C ARG A 703 27.65 -6.88 -1.53
N ALA A 704 26.68 -7.12 -0.63
CA ALA A 704 26.13 -8.45 -0.37
C ALA A 704 25.43 -9.04 -1.61
N THR A 705 24.63 -8.25 -2.33
CA THR A 705 23.99 -8.67 -3.59
C THR A 705 25.03 -9.00 -4.67
N PHE A 706 26.07 -8.19 -4.80
CA PHE A 706 27.18 -8.44 -5.74
C PHE A 706 27.88 -9.78 -5.45
N TYR A 707 28.22 -10.05 -4.18
CA TYR A 707 28.86 -11.32 -3.81
C TYR A 707 27.96 -12.53 -4.02
N ARG A 708 26.65 -12.42 -3.75
CA ARG A 708 25.68 -13.49 -4.07
C ARG A 708 25.61 -13.78 -5.57
N HIS A 709 25.56 -12.74 -6.40
CA HIS A 709 25.60 -12.92 -7.85
C HIS A 709 26.93 -13.51 -8.32
N ALA A 710 28.06 -13.13 -7.73
CA ALA A 710 29.36 -13.72 -8.06
C ALA A 710 29.42 -15.22 -7.75
N GLN A 711 28.91 -15.64 -6.58
CA GLN A 711 28.90 -17.06 -6.20
C GLN A 711 27.94 -17.88 -7.07
N ARG A 712 26.76 -17.33 -7.37
CA ARG A 712 25.81 -17.96 -8.30
C ARG A 712 26.39 -18.06 -9.71
N ALA A 713 27.08 -17.01 -10.16
CA ALA A 713 27.75 -17.01 -11.45
C ALA A 713 28.81 -18.11 -11.53
N LEU A 714 29.59 -18.35 -10.47
CA LEU A 714 30.57 -19.44 -10.41
C LEU A 714 29.92 -20.82 -10.55
N LEU A 715 28.77 -21.04 -9.89
CA LEU A 715 27.99 -22.27 -10.00
C LEU A 715 27.38 -22.45 -11.39
N HIS A 716 26.82 -21.38 -11.96
CA HIS A 716 26.26 -21.42 -13.31
C HIS A 716 27.35 -21.63 -14.37
N LEU A 717 28.51 -20.98 -14.26
CA LEU A 717 29.63 -21.19 -15.16
C LEU A 717 30.17 -22.62 -15.07
N HIS A 718 30.26 -23.17 -13.84
CA HIS A 718 30.57 -24.58 -13.62
C HIS A 718 29.60 -25.47 -14.38
N GLN A 719 28.30 -25.23 -14.25
CA GLN A 719 27.26 -26.03 -14.92
C GLN A 719 27.31 -25.90 -16.46
N VAL A 720 27.54 -24.70 -17.00
CA VAL A 720 27.73 -24.51 -18.44
C VAL A 720 28.96 -25.28 -18.94
N LEU A 721 30.05 -25.28 -18.16
CA LEU A 721 31.28 -25.98 -18.53
C LEU A 721 31.14 -27.50 -18.45
N VAL A 722 30.39 -28.04 -17.47
CA VAL A 722 30.03 -29.46 -17.38
C VAL A 722 29.18 -29.89 -18.56
N ASN A 723 28.16 -29.12 -18.92
CA ASN A 723 27.24 -29.43 -20.03
C ASN A 723 27.91 -29.38 -21.41
N LEU A 724 29.14 -28.86 -21.51
CA LEU A 724 29.98 -28.88 -22.72
C LEU A 724 30.94 -30.08 -22.77
N ALA A 725 31.01 -30.85 -21.69
CA ALA A 725 31.84 -32.05 -21.57
C ALA A 725 31.03 -33.34 -21.83
N GLU A 726 29.71 -33.28 -21.67
CA GLU A 726 28.73 -34.26 -22.19
C GLU A 726 28.40 -33.96 -23.65
#